data_AF-A0A9D6TMI1-F1
#
_entry.id   AF-A0A9D6TMI1-F1
#
_cell.length_a   1.000
_cell.length_b   1.000
_cell.length_c   1.000
_cell.angle_alpha   90.00
_cell.angle_beta   90.00
_cell.angle_gamma   90.00
#
_symmetry.space_group_name_H-M   'P 1'
#
loop_
_entity.id
_entity.type
_entity.pdbx_description
1 polymer ?
#
loop_
_entity_poly.entity_id
_entity_poly.type
_entity_poly.pdbx_seq_one_letter_code
_entity_poly.pdbx_strand_id
1 'polypeptide(L)'
;GNGTNGSLDGGAVEAPGRFGVAPASSRHDQAGNDAGATPTLPPLTPEETPRIFRGAYGIGSRDFRPEHTLGAYEFVVGQAARTDGRTSADGETYFVLGVDHPYAVISRDTPSLLPAGAIAVRFHSIGGWGMITTGKNLGSIIGDFGQFISEQKPSYDEDGFLIERLFVMANPKYGSEKKGAPTNYYLTVAPEPIKVNCELNHVDVVLCCDPKAFTHTNPLEGLKKGGSLVWESSESPEVAWQRIPAKHRQFVQDHDIRVFILPGFDIARKATNQTELQLRMQGNSFLGAFFRVSPFLKTFGISEEQFSDVVRKQYQKKFGRFGDAVVKSNMEVMEQGFSLVQEIKIGRGDDPDRSSMRNPLLAPVGDHQIIPTAGCGSAGCGSIPMPATQPARAPFQTLAKFDSEFRAGLGYHQPSSALASVGVMGSGSGATQSKYVARRETPVYIAENCTQCMECITACPDTALPNTAQDVSTVLKTAVNNYVTDRDERLKFGAELPGLESRARAKMNEAVKTKAKLPFKDIIRDEVNALVTVSARTKDEFNNIIGKLPLSYGNVPAIFRSLEAKTPGAGGLFSIFVSDLCKGCGECVQVCGDHDALRMTRETEDLNAELTTAQVFSRLLPDTPQKFLGLYNDGDAAGSREAALRNHLMVRRNYEALVSGDGACAGCGEKSILRSAASVTEAYMRPLYHKKADRLRAKADRLEKEGVEKLAALRARSETEYQLFRKTYAHVIINLGGEDDADTARRIENYEAKHGGITDALLIGGMVAVLRQDAFNHKDLQSIDGRRANGMSVMMMGASTGCNTVYGSTPPGNPHPYPWMNSLFQDGATISWLMAESVIIEHARHSVVPERLADALLDRTANVATEADYFTLTHLDDALMTEQEIRELPKIWVVGGDGALGDIGFQNVSKVILQNRPNVKMLMLDTQVYSNTGGQNSDSSTMLGGYDMNHFGVASQGKLIEKKNVAEAFTSGHGSPFVAQVSMANAAKLYKAMLDGLEYRGTAFFQAYTTCQPEHGVGDNMSADQAKMVRDARGMPEFVFNPRRGETSQEAFDLKGNPSIDRDWWRTKYSTTGEDYNFGVGHWAITEGRFRKHVKAIKEEDTAKLTLMDDQLCFITQDDVIHRRVFDPQHRSFVPNFGCYIKAEEHGKMRYYAVSRQMVLFAVERRKAWRMLQSKAGVVNKDYAAQRAFLAKLDKGEIPLADAKSRVRELIAAELAAVK
;
A
#
# COMPACT_ATOMS: atom_id res chain seq x y z
N GLY A 1 -20.44 13.70 51.55
CA GLY A 1 -20.39 14.44 52.82
C GLY A 1 -19.15 15.30 52.83
N ASN A 2 -19.30 16.57 53.24
CA ASN A 2 -18.33 17.65 53.52
C ASN A 2 -16.89 17.18 53.80
N GLY A 3 -15.80 17.81 53.32
CA GLY A 3 -15.56 19.18 52.88
C GLY A 3 -14.51 19.81 53.80
N THR A 4 -13.32 20.14 53.29
CA THR A 4 -12.45 21.24 53.75
C THR A 4 -11.49 21.67 52.65
N ASN A 5 -11.38 23.00 52.51
CA ASN A 5 -10.57 23.74 51.53
C ASN A 5 -9.10 23.85 51.92
N GLY A 6 -8.25 23.97 50.89
CA GLY A 6 -6.90 24.52 50.96
C GLY A 6 -6.40 24.81 49.53
N SER A 7 -6.30 26.09 49.18
CA SER A 7 -5.94 26.66 47.87
C SER A 7 -4.51 26.38 47.46
N LEU A 8 -4.26 26.20 46.15
CA LEU A 8 -3.06 26.67 45.44
C LEU A 8 -3.38 26.82 43.94
N ASP A 9 -2.94 27.96 43.40
CA ASP A 9 -3.19 28.47 42.05
C ASP A 9 -2.75 27.53 40.92
N GLY A 10 -3.65 27.39 39.93
CA GLY A 10 -3.37 26.81 38.62
C GLY A 10 -4.00 27.67 37.54
N GLY A 11 -3.16 28.41 36.81
CA GLY A 11 -3.56 29.19 35.65
C GLY A 11 -4.05 28.28 34.52
N ALA A 12 -5.30 28.47 34.12
CA ALA A 12 -5.85 28.01 32.86
C ALA A 12 -5.90 29.20 31.88
N VAL A 13 -5.24 29.06 30.74
CA VAL A 13 -5.38 29.99 29.61
C VAL A 13 -6.51 29.48 28.72
N GLU A 14 -7.67 30.12 28.84
CA GLU A 14 -8.75 30.04 27.85
C GLU A 14 -8.41 30.96 26.67
N ALA A 15 -8.49 30.42 25.46
CA ALA A 15 -8.62 31.20 24.24
C ALA A 15 -10.10 31.59 24.05
N PRO A 16 -10.39 32.84 23.67
CA PRO A 16 -11.04 33.02 22.37
C PRO A 16 -10.63 34.30 21.65
N GLY A 17 -10.63 34.28 20.32
CA GLY A 17 -10.34 35.47 19.51
C GLY A 17 -10.85 35.38 18.08
N ARG A 18 -12.16 35.61 17.91
CA ARG A 18 -12.80 35.94 16.63
C ARG A 18 -12.20 37.25 16.09
N PHE A 19 -11.74 37.25 14.84
CA PHE A 19 -11.39 38.47 14.10
C PHE A 19 -12.67 39.18 13.63
N GLY A 20 -13.20 40.07 14.47
CA GLY A 20 -14.11 41.13 14.06
C GLY A 20 -13.29 42.37 13.70
N VAL A 21 -13.36 42.79 12.44
CA VAL A 21 -12.81 44.06 11.98
C VAL A 21 -13.76 45.17 12.43
N ALA A 22 -13.31 46.01 13.37
CA ALA A 22 -13.91 47.30 13.69
C ALA A 22 -12.83 48.40 13.57
N PRO A 23 -13.17 49.61 13.12
CA PRO A 23 -12.20 50.59 12.64
C PRO A 23 -11.54 51.32 13.82
N ALA A 24 -10.21 51.36 13.85
CA ALA A 24 -9.48 52.16 14.83
C ALA A 24 -9.38 53.61 14.34
N SER A 25 -10.34 54.43 14.78
CA SER A 25 -10.20 55.88 14.84
C SER A 25 -9.29 56.28 16.02
N SER A 26 -8.25 57.06 15.71
CA SER A 26 -7.60 58.09 16.54
C SER A 26 -7.52 57.87 18.07
N ARG A 27 -6.31 57.58 18.57
CA ARG A 27 -5.82 58.14 19.84
C ARG A 27 -4.36 58.57 19.71
N HIS A 28 -4.19 59.88 19.62
CA HIS A 28 -2.98 60.61 19.94
C HIS A 28 -2.66 60.49 21.44
N ASP A 29 -1.37 60.67 21.73
CA ASP A 29 -0.77 61.07 23.01
C ASP A 29 -0.68 60.04 24.14
N GLN A 30 0.51 59.44 24.25
CA GLN A 30 1.37 59.54 25.44
C GLN A 30 2.67 58.72 25.26
N ALA A 31 3.77 59.40 24.93
CA ALA A 31 5.11 58.91 25.20
C ALA A 31 6.01 60.12 25.51
N GLY A 32 6.20 60.37 26.81
CA GLY A 32 7.14 61.36 27.31
C GLY A 32 8.52 60.75 27.53
N ASN A 33 9.52 61.50 27.09
CA ASN A 33 10.91 61.54 27.56
C ASN A 33 11.69 60.22 27.67
N ASP A 34 12.42 59.89 26.60
CA ASP A 34 13.84 59.58 26.74
C ASP A 34 14.64 60.23 25.60
N ALA A 35 15.54 61.14 25.99
CA ALA A 35 16.40 61.91 25.11
C ALA A 35 17.65 61.10 24.78
N GLY A 36 17.62 60.38 23.65
CA GLY A 36 18.77 59.74 23.03
C GLY A 36 18.52 59.65 21.54
N ALA A 37 19.09 60.58 20.78
CA ALA A 37 18.81 60.79 19.36
C ALA A 37 19.21 59.58 18.49
N THR A 38 18.28 58.65 18.27
CA THR A 38 18.16 57.96 16.99
C THR A 38 17.44 58.89 16.02
N PRO A 39 17.91 59.10 14.77
CA PRO A 39 17.15 59.86 13.78
C PRO A 39 15.82 59.15 13.57
N THR A 40 14.73 59.73 14.07
CA THR A 40 13.39 59.27 13.75
C THR A 40 13.22 59.44 12.25
N LEU A 41 13.03 58.33 11.54
CA LEU A 41 12.68 58.35 10.11
C LEU A 41 11.52 59.33 9.91
N PRO A 42 11.57 60.22 8.90
CA PRO A 42 10.49 61.16 8.64
C PRO A 42 9.17 60.39 8.38
N PRO A 43 8.03 60.84 8.93
CA PRO A 43 6.75 60.21 8.67
C PRO A 43 6.38 60.39 7.18
N LEU A 44 5.96 59.30 6.53
CA LEU A 44 5.45 59.35 5.16
C LEU A 44 4.03 59.93 5.15
N THR A 45 3.72 60.84 4.23
CA THR A 45 2.33 61.25 3.96
C THR A 45 1.55 60.11 3.26
N PRO A 46 0.19 60.17 3.21
CA PRO A 46 -0.59 59.24 2.40
C PRO A 46 -0.17 59.19 0.92
N GLU A 47 0.27 60.32 0.37
CA GLU A 47 0.77 60.44 -1.00
C GLU A 47 2.17 59.84 -1.18
N GLU A 48 2.99 59.84 -0.12
CA GLU A 48 4.32 59.23 -0.09
C GLU A 48 4.28 57.74 0.27
N THR A 49 3.11 57.23 0.69
CA THR A 49 2.94 55.84 1.07
C THR A 49 2.98 54.97 -0.19
N PRO A 50 3.98 54.06 -0.33
CA PRO A 50 4.08 53.23 -1.52
C PRO A 50 2.89 52.28 -1.58
N ARG A 51 2.40 52.04 -2.80
CA ARG A 51 1.34 51.06 -3.01
C ARG A 51 1.88 49.65 -2.73
N ILE A 52 1.28 48.96 -1.77
CA ILE A 52 1.71 47.62 -1.36
C ILE A 52 0.96 46.56 -2.18
N PHE A 53 1.72 45.66 -2.80
CA PHE A 53 1.21 44.50 -3.51
C PHE A 53 1.51 43.21 -2.73
N ARG A 54 0.68 42.19 -2.91
CA ARG A 54 0.72 40.93 -2.15
C ARG A 54 0.65 39.75 -3.13
N GLY A 55 1.63 38.86 -3.07
CA GLY A 55 1.70 37.67 -3.91
C GLY A 55 1.78 36.39 -3.09
N ALA A 56 1.11 35.32 -3.53
CA ALA A 56 1.34 33.97 -3.00
C ALA A 56 2.07 33.11 -4.04
N TYR A 57 3.11 32.39 -3.61
CA TYR A 57 3.94 31.51 -4.45
C TYR A 57 4.56 30.39 -3.60
N GLY A 58 5.05 29.32 -4.23
CA GLY A 58 5.89 28.31 -3.57
C GLY A 58 5.22 27.38 -2.55
N ILE A 59 3.89 27.45 -2.37
CA ILE A 59 3.17 26.59 -1.41
C ILE A 59 3.34 25.12 -1.80
N GLY A 60 3.73 24.28 -0.85
CA GLY A 60 3.98 22.85 -1.12
C GLY A 60 5.12 22.62 -2.12
N SER A 61 6.11 23.50 -2.16
CA SER A 61 7.21 23.47 -3.12
C SER A 61 6.76 23.59 -4.58
N ARG A 62 5.63 24.29 -4.83
CA ARG A 62 5.21 24.64 -6.20
C ARG A 62 6.31 25.44 -6.90
N ASP A 63 6.65 25.03 -8.11
CA ASP A 63 7.78 25.62 -8.84
C ASP A 63 7.60 27.12 -9.10
N PHE A 64 8.71 27.86 -8.97
CA PHE A 64 8.77 29.31 -9.08
C PHE A 64 9.89 29.72 -10.04
N ARG A 65 9.51 30.05 -11.27
CA ARG A 65 10.42 30.29 -12.40
C ARG A 65 10.54 31.79 -12.74
N PRO A 66 11.57 32.20 -13.53
CA PRO A 66 11.80 33.60 -13.87
C PRO A 66 10.58 34.35 -14.42
N GLU A 67 9.78 33.73 -15.28
CA GLU A 67 8.58 34.32 -15.87
C GLU A 67 7.49 34.66 -14.83
N HIS A 68 7.49 34.00 -13.67
CA HIS A 68 6.59 34.33 -12.57
C HIS A 68 7.03 35.62 -11.86
N THR A 69 8.34 35.79 -11.63
CA THR A 69 8.90 37.02 -11.07
C THR A 69 8.67 38.20 -12.01
N LEU A 70 8.90 38.00 -13.31
CA LEU A 70 8.63 39.01 -14.32
C LEU A 70 7.14 39.34 -14.39
N GLY A 71 6.26 38.34 -14.40
CA GLY A 71 4.82 38.55 -14.42
C GLY A 71 4.30 39.33 -13.21
N ALA A 72 4.87 39.09 -12.03
CA ALA A 72 4.57 39.88 -10.83
C ALA A 72 4.99 41.35 -11.00
N TYR A 73 6.20 41.59 -11.51
CA TYR A 73 6.68 42.95 -11.79
C TYR A 73 5.80 43.66 -12.82
N GLU A 74 5.53 43.01 -13.95
CA GLU A 74 4.68 43.52 -15.03
C GLU A 74 3.27 43.87 -14.52
N PHE A 75 2.68 43.04 -13.66
CA PHE A 75 1.38 43.35 -13.04
C PHE A 75 1.45 44.60 -12.16
N VAL A 76 2.48 44.70 -11.31
CA VAL A 76 2.70 45.85 -10.41
C VAL A 76 2.86 47.16 -11.20
N VAL A 77 3.58 47.14 -12.32
CA VAL A 77 3.80 48.33 -13.17
C VAL A 77 2.69 48.55 -14.20
N GLY A 78 1.64 47.73 -14.21
CA GLY A 78 0.47 47.89 -15.09
C GLY A 78 0.68 47.41 -16.54
N GLN A 79 1.68 46.58 -16.79
CA GLN A 79 1.99 45.97 -18.09
C GLN A 79 1.32 44.61 -18.30
N ALA A 80 0.94 43.93 -17.21
CA ALA A 80 0.20 42.67 -17.26
C ALA A 80 -1.13 42.74 -16.50
N ALA A 81 -2.10 41.96 -16.96
CA ALA A 81 -3.35 41.70 -16.26
C ALA A 81 -3.29 40.32 -15.60
N ARG A 82 -4.14 40.11 -14.59
CA ARG A 82 -4.47 38.78 -14.11
C ARG A 82 -5.22 37.97 -15.16
N THR A 83 -5.28 36.66 -14.99
CA THR A 83 -6.06 35.75 -15.85
C THR A 83 -7.54 36.15 -15.96
N ASP A 84 -8.13 36.72 -14.90
CA ASP A 84 -9.50 37.25 -14.91
C ASP A 84 -9.65 38.65 -15.57
N GLY A 85 -8.58 39.17 -16.16
CA GLY A 85 -8.56 40.42 -16.91
C GLY A 85 -8.36 41.67 -16.05
N ARG A 86 -8.33 41.56 -14.71
CA ARG A 86 -8.17 42.73 -13.82
C ARG A 86 -6.70 43.12 -13.68
N THR A 87 -6.44 44.41 -13.55
CA THR A 87 -5.11 45.02 -13.54
C THR A 87 -4.83 45.76 -12.23
N SER A 88 -3.59 46.18 -12.02
CA SER A 88 -3.28 47.11 -10.94
C SER A 88 -3.99 48.46 -11.09
N ALA A 89 -4.36 48.89 -12.31
CA ALA A 89 -5.15 50.11 -12.49
C ALA A 89 -6.58 49.99 -11.91
N ASP A 90 -7.12 48.77 -11.85
CA ASP A 90 -8.45 48.48 -11.27
C ASP A 90 -8.47 48.42 -9.73
N GLY A 91 -7.40 48.91 -9.08
CA GLY A 91 -7.24 48.86 -7.62
C GLY A 91 -6.73 47.52 -7.08
N GLU A 92 -6.57 46.50 -7.93
CA GLU A 92 -6.12 45.18 -7.48
C GLU A 92 -4.67 45.19 -6.99
N THR A 93 -4.44 44.50 -5.88
CA THR A 93 -3.11 44.40 -5.24
C THR A 93 -2.67 42.97 -4.97
N TYR A 94 -3.58 41.99 -5.12
CA TYR A 94 -3.32 40.59 -4.85
C TYR A 94 -3.21 39.77 -6.14
N PHE A 95 -2.20 38.91 -6.19
CA PHE A 95 -1.97 37.96 -7.28
C PHE A 95 -1.38 36.64 -6.76
N VAL A 96 -1.40 35.60 -7.60
CA VAL A 96 -0.76 34.31 -7.32
C VAL A 96 0.21 33.94 -8.45
N LEU A 97 1.22 33.14 -8.13
CA LEU A 97 2.28 32.78 -9.08
C LEU A 97 2.47 31.25 -9.14
N GLY A 98 2.70 30.74 -10.36
CA GLY A 98 3.02 29.33 -10.59
C GLY A 98 1.84 28.36 -10.57
N VAL A 99 0.61 28.84 -10.40
CA VAL A 99 -0.61 28.02 -10.41
C VAL A 99 -1.62 28.54 -11.44
N ASP A 100 -2.36 27.63 -12.06
CA ASP A 100 -3.50 27.99 -12.91
C ASP A 100 -4.68 28.40 -12.02
N HIS A 101 -4.91 29.71 -11.92
CA HIS A 101 -5.86 30.34 -11.02
C HIS A 101 -6.36 31.67 -11.64
N PRO A 102 -7.60 32.12 -11.36
CA PRO A 102 -8.12 33.39 -11.90
C PRO A 102 -7.24 34.61 -11.58
N TYR A 103 -6.51 34.55 -10.47
CA TYR A 103 -5.66 35.65 -9.99
C TYR A 103 -4.19 35.47 -10.37
N ALA A 104 -3.88 34.51 -11.25
CA ALA A 104 -2.52 34.24 -11.68
C ALA A 104 -2.01 35.38 -12.56
N VAL A 105 -0.71 35.68 -12.43
CA VAL A 105 0.04 36.57 -13.33
C VAL A 105 1.30 35.86 -13.78
N ILE A 106 1.63 35.99 -15.07
CA ILE A 106 2.79 35.33 -15.68
C ILE A 106 3.26 36.19 -16.86
N SER A 107 4.58 36.37 -16.99
CA SER A 107 5.15 37.06 -18.14
C SER A 107 5.11 36.16 -19.37
N ARG A 108 5.09 36.79 -20.55
CA ARG A 108 5.32 36.08 -21.82
C ARG A 108 6.80 35.77 -22.02
N ASP A 109 7.68 36.51 -21.37
CA ASP A 109 9.13 36.32 -21.45
C ASP A 109 9.54 35.18 -20.51
N THR A 110 10.20 34.17 -21.08
CA THR A 110 10.69 32.99 -20.34
C THR A 110 12.22 32.89 -20.39
N PRO A 111 12.97 33.87 -19.85
CA PRO A 111 14.43 33.84 -19.92
C PRO A 111 15.00 32.71 -19.08
N SER A 112 16.12 32.12 -19.54
CA SER A 112 16.81 31.06 -18.80
C SER A 112 17.44 31.57 -17.50
N LEU A 113 18.02 32.79 -17.53
CA LEU A 113 18.83 33.38 -16.45
C LEU A 113 20.04 32.53 -16.00
N LEU A 114 20.33 31.41 -16.66
CA LEU A 114 21.56 30.65 -16.46
C LEU A 114 22.76 31.45 -16.99
N PRO A 115 23.95 31.32 -16.36
CA PRO A 115 25.17 31.96 -16.85
C PRO A 115 25.50 31.57 -18.30
N ALA A 116 26.17 32.47 -19.02
CA ALA A 116 26.63 32.18 -20.37
C ALA A 116 27.58 30.96 -20.36
N GLY A 117 27.40 30.05 -21.32
CA GLY A 117 28.17 28.80 -21.38
C GLY A 117 27.73 27.72 -20.37
N ALA A 118 26.63 27.91 -19.64
CA ALA A 118 26.06 26.88 -18.79
C ALA A 118 25.57 25.66 -19.60
N ILE A 119 25.69 24.48 -19.01
CA ILE A 119 25.19 23.21 -19.52
C ILE A 119 24.16 22.69 -18.53
N ALA A 120 22.89 22.72 -18.94
CA ALA A 120 21.73 22.23 -18.20
C ALA A 120 21.42 20.78 -18.58
N VAL A 121 21.38 19.91 -17.58
CA VAL A 121 21.12 18.48 -17.73
C VAL A 121 19.90 18.08 -16.93
N ARG A 122 19.00 17.35 -17.56
CA ARG A 122 17.86 16.71 -16.89
C ARG A 122 17.94 15.21 -17.07
N PHE A 123 17.68 14.46 -16.02
CA PHE A 123 17.52 13.03 -16.11
C PHE A 123 16.07 12.63 -15.88
N HIS A 124 15.62 11.62 -16.60
CA HIS A 124 14.32 10.97 -16.47
C HIS A 124 14.53 9.48 -16.18
N SER A 125 13.90 8.97 -15.12
CA SER A 125 13.99 7.55 -14.75
C SER A 125 12.81 7.12 -13.87
N ILE A 126 12.87 5.88 -13.39
CA ILE A 126 11.94 5.29 -12.45
C ILE A 126 12.61 5.14 -11.07
N GLY A 127 11.88 5.47 -10.01
CA GLY A 127 12.31 5.32 -8.63
C GLY A 127 12.75 3.88 -8.33
N GLY A 128 13.94 3.74 -7.76
CA GLY A 128 14.58 2.43 -7.51
C GLY A 128 15.64 2.02 -8.54
N TRP A 129 15.75 2.69 -9.69
CA TRP A 129 16.72 2.34 -10.76
C TRP A 129 18.09 3.04 -10.64
N GLY A 130 18.39 3.65 -9.48
CA GLY A 130 19.70 4.23 -9.20
C GLY A 130 19.97 5.61 -9.82
N MET A 131 18.93 6.28 -10.34
CA MET A 131 19.04 7.60 -10.98
C MET A 131 19.70 8.65 -10.06
N ILE A 132 19.24 8.80 -8.82
CA ILE A 132 19.82 9.78 -7.90
C ILE A 132 21.31 9.53 -7.63
N THR A 133 21.69 8.26 -7.52
CA THR A 133 23.11 7.88 -7.38
C THR A 133 23.90 8.23 -8.64
N THR A 134 23.31 8.06 -9.81
CA THR A 134 23.88 8.41 -11.11
C THR A 134 24.08 9.92 -11.26
N GLY A 135 23.08 10.73 -10.88
CA GLY A 135 23.20 12.19 -10.88
C GLY A 135 24.28 12.69 -9.90
N LYS A 136 24.36 12.09 -8.71
CA LYS A 136 25.45 12.35 -7.75
C LYS A 136 26.82 11.97 -8.32
N ASN A 137 26.92 10.82 -9.02
CA ASN A 137 28.15 10.41 -9.70
C ASN A 137 28.56 11.44 -10.76
N LEU A 138 27.61 11.91 -11.59
CA LEU A 138 27.90 12.93 -12.60
C LEU A 138 28.46 14.19 -11.93
N GLY A 139 27.79 14.70 -10.89
CA GLY A 139 28.27 15.88 -10.15
C GLY A 139 29.67 15.68 -9.56
N SER A 140 29.96 14.50 -9.00
CA SER A 140 31.30 14.21 -8.46
C SER A 140 32.38 14.11 -9.54
N ILE A 141 32.07 13.50 -10.70
CA ILE A 141 33.01 13.41 -11.83
C ILE A 141 33.27 14.79 -12.42
N ILE A 142 32.22 15.61 -12.58
CA ILE A 142 32.34 16.99 -13.06
C ILE A 142 33.14 17.85 -12.08
N GLY A 143 32.98 17.63 -10.76
CA GLY A 143 33.83 18.26 -9.74
C GLY A 143 35.31 17.92 -9.91
N ASP A 144 35.65 16.65 -10.17
CA ASP A 144 37.04 16.25 -10.44
C ASP A 144 37.57 16.87 -11.75
N PHE A 145 36.72 17.01 -12.78
CA PHE A 145 37.08 17.76 -14.00
C PHE A 145 37.29 19.25 -13.70
N GLY A 146 36.47 19.86 -12.84
CA GLY A 146 36.64 21.24 -12.40
C GLY A 146 38.00 21.45 -11.74
N GLN A 147 38.40 20.54 -10.85
CA GLN A 147 39.73 20.55 -10.24
C GLN A 147 40.84 20.42 -11.30
N PHE A 148 40.72 19.46 -12.21
CA PHE A 148 41.68 19.28 -13.31
C PHE A 148 41.83 20.54 -14.18
N ILE A 149 40.71 21.18 -14.54
CA ILE A 149 40.69 22.42 -15.34
C ILE A 149 41.37 23.57 -14.60
N SER A 150 41.10 23.74 -13.30
CA SER A 150 41.74 24.77 -12.48
C SER A 150 43.24 24.51 -12.29
N GLU A 151 43.66 23.25 -12.13
CA GLU A 151 45.07 22.86 -11.98
C GLU A 151 45.89 23.05 -13.27
N GLN A 152 45.28 22.91 -14.45
CA GLN A 152 45.98 23.17 -15.72
C GLN A 152 46.37 24.64 -15.89
N LYS A 153 45.61 25.57 -15.31
CA LYS A 153 45.85 27.02 -15.37
C LYS A 153 45.59 27.63 -13.99
N PRO A 154 46.49 27.45 -13.02
CA PRO A 154 46.22 27.82 -11.64
C PRO A 154 46.11 29.34 -11.48
N SER A 155 45.11 29.76 -10.72
CA SER A 155 44.88 31.14 -10.30
C SER A 155 44.36 31.10 -8.87
N TYR A 156 44.85 31.98 -8.00
CA TYR A 156 44.54 31.96 -6.57
C TYR A 156 43.78 33.24 -6.16
N ASP A 157 42.86 33.11 -5.21
CA ASP A 157 42.16 34.25 -4.61
C ASP A 157 43.04 34.96 -3.57
N GLU A 158 42.49 36.01 -2.94
CA GLU A 158 43.19 36.84 -1.95
C GLU A 158 43.65 36.05 -0.71
N ASP A 159 42.97 34.93 -0.40
CA ASP A 159 43.28 34.03 0.72
C ASP A 159 44.23 32.88 0.33
N GLY A 160 44.65 32.82 -0.95
CA GLY A 160 45.57 31.83 -1.48
C GLY A 160 44.92 30.49 -1.85
N PHE A 161 43.59 30.42 -1.96
CA PHE A 161 42.88 29.24 -2.45
C PHE A 161 42.80 29.21 -3.97
N LEU A 162 42.89 28.01 -4.55
CA LEU A 162 42.76 27.82 -6.00
C LEU A 162 41.34 28.21 -6.43
N ILE A 163 41.24 29.16 -7.37
CA ILE A 163 39.96 29.64 -7.88
C ILE A 163 39.26 28.50 -8.66
N GLU A 164 38.04 28.18 -8.24
CA GLU A 164 37.17 27.24 -8.96
C GLU A 164 36.68 27.86 -10.27
N ARG A 165 36.78 27.09 -11.36
CA ARG A 165 36.36 27.53 -12.71
C ARG A 165 35.07 26.89 -13.19
N LEU A 166 34.47 26.05 -12.34
CA LEU A 166 33.32 25.25 -12.70
C LEU A 166 32.42 25.07 -11.48
N PHE A 167 31.18 25.55 -11.59
CA PHE A 167 30.19 25.49 -10.53
C PHE A 167 29.11 24.47 -10.91
N VAL A 168 28.72 23.63 -9.96
CA VAL A 168 27.71 22.58 -10.15
C VAL A 168 26.55 22.82 -9.19
N MET A 169 25.34 22.91 -9.72
CA MET A 169 24.10 22.89 -8.94
C MET A 169 23.31 21.63 -9.29
N ALA A 170 22.72 20.97 -8.29
CA ALA A 170 21.85 19.84 -8.51
C ALA A 170 20.57 19.93 -7.66
N ASN A 171 19.44 19.62 -8.27
CA ASN A 171 18.13 19.61 -7.63
C ASN A 171 17.39 18.29 -7.96
N PRO A 172 17.52 17.26 -7.10
CA PRO A 172 16.82 15.99 -7.30
C PRO A 172 15.33 16.10 -6.97
N LYS A 173 14.46 15.63 -7.86
CA LYS A 173 13.00 15.60 -7.67
C LYS A 173 12.50 14.16 -7.59
N TYR A 174 11.98 13.80 -6.43
CA TYR A 174 11.48 12.47 -6.13
C TYR A 174 9.97 12.38 -6.40
N GLY A 175 9.50 11.19 -6.80
CA GLY A 175 8.10 10.83 -6.66
C GLY A 175 7.74 10.53 -5.21
N SER A 176 6.45 10.54 -4.88
CA SER A 176 5.95 10.09 -3.56
C SER A 176 6.11 8.58 -3.35
N GLU A 177 6.20 7.81 -4.43
CA GLU A 177 6.42 6.37 -4.38
C GLU A 177 7.90 6.06 -4.11
N LYS A 178 8.17 5.20 -3.12
CA LYS A 178 9.55 4.76 -2.81
C LYS A 178 10.25 4.03 -3.97
N LYS A 179 9.49 3.28 -4.76
CA LYS A 179 9.93 2.58 -5.97
C LYS A 179 8.79 2.62 -6.99
N GLY A 180 9.09 2.77 -8.28
CA GLY A 180 8.11 2.63 -9.37
C GLY A 180 7.54 3.94 -9.94
N ALA A 181 7.66 5.07 -9.23
CA ALA A 181 7.26 6.37 -9.78
C ALA A 181 8.32 6.99 -10.69
N PRO A 182 7.92 7.74 -11.73
CA PRO A 182 8.82 8.61 -12.46
C PRO A 182 9.57 9.57 -11.53
N THR A 183 10.86 9.76 -11.79
CA THR A 183 11.78 10.58 -10.99
C THR A 183 12.62 11.43 -11.92
N ASN A 184 12.80 12.71 -11.55
CA ASN A 184 13.62 13.64 -12.31
C ASN A 184 14.85 14.08 -11.50
N TYR A 185 15.96 14.31 -12.19
CA TYR A 185 17.15 14.89 -11.58
C TYR A 185 17.62 16.06 -12.44
N TYR A 186 17.74 17.24 -11.85
CA TYR A 186 18.25 18.42 -12.53
C TYR A 186 19.69 18.68 -12.10
N LEU A 187 20.58 18.95 -13.05
CA LEU A 187 21.96 19.34 -12.80
C LEU A 187 22.37 20.41 -13.79
N THR A 188 22.96 21.48 -13.29
CA THR A 188 23.50 22.56 -14.12
C THR A 188 24.98 22.72 -13.80
N VAL A 189 25.78 22.88 -14.85
CA VAL A 189 27.19 23.21 -14.79
C VAL A 189 27.38 24.58 -15.41
N ALA A 190 28.15 25.46 -14.77
CA ALA A 190 28.42 26.78 -15.32
C ALA A 190 29.85 27.25 -15.01
N PRO A 191 30.41 28.16 -15.82
CA PRO A 191 31.71 28.79 -15.52
C PRO A 191 31.62 29.85 -14.41
N GLU A 192 30.40 30.21 -14.00
CA GLU A 192 30.12 31.21 -12.97
C GLU A 192 29.08 30.68 -11.96
N PRO A 193 29.00 31.26 -10.75
CA PRO A 193 28.02 30.86 -9.74
C PRO A 193 26.57 30.90 -10.25
N ILE A 194 25.85 29.79 -10.07
CA ILE A 194 24.47 29.61 -10.55
C ILE A 194 23.49 30.16 -9.49
N LYS A 195 22.66 31.15 -9.87
CA LYS A 195 21.68 31.78 -8.96
C LYS A 195 20.23 31.31 -9.17
N VAL A 196 19.96 30.60 -10.26
CA VAL A 196 18.62 30.12 -10.61
C VAL A 196 18.34 28.81 -9.87
N ASN A 197 17.26 28.75 -9.09
CA ASN A 197 16.84 27.56 -8.35
C ASN A 197 15.36 27.24 -8.60
N CYS A 198 15.09 26.64 -9.75
CA CYS A 198 13.76 26.20 -10.20
C CYS A 198 13.89 24.98 -11.11
N GLU A 199 12.77 24.41 -11.57
CA GLU A 199 12.82 23.38 -12.62
C GLU A 199 13.34 23.96 -13.94
N LEU A 200 14.20 23.21 -14.63
CA LEU A 200 14.86 23.68 -15.84
C LEU A 200 13.92 23.58 -17.04
N ASN A 201 13.56 24.75 -17.61
CA ASN A 201 12.81 24.87 -18.87
C ASN A 201 13.70 25.11 -20.10
N HIS A 202 15.02 25.22 -19.89
CA HIS A 202 16.02 25.39 -20.94
C HIS A 202 17.13 24.35 -20.72
N VAL A 203 16.96 23.17 -21.31
CA VAL A 203 17.81 21.99 -21.09
C VAL A 203 18.64 21.70 -22.34
N ASP A 204 19.94 21.45 -22.14
CA ASP A 204 20.88 21.06 -23.20
C ASP A 204 20.81 19.56 -23.49
N VAL A 205 20.81 18.75 -22.43
CA VAL A 205 20.86 17.29 -22.53
C VAL A 205 19.86 16.65 -21.59
N VAL A 206 19.03 15.77 -22.14
CA VAL A 206 18.16 14.89 -21.37
C VAL A 206 18.72 13.46 -21.38
N LEU A 207 18.95 12.89 -20.21
CA LEU A 207 19.31 11.48 -20.06
C LEU A 207 18.11 10.68 -19.54
N CYS A 208 17.52 9.87 -20.40
CA CYS A 208 16.30 9.11 -20.11
C CYS A 208 16.62 7.62 -19.98
N CYS A 209 16.80 7.16 -18.75
CA CYS A 209 17.09 5.75 -18.42
C CYS A 209 15.83 4.88 -18.38
N ASP A 210 14.68 5.40 -18.85
CA ASP A 210 13.40 4.71 -18.86
C ASP A 210 12.95 4.38 -20.29
N PRO A 211 12.93 3.10 -20.69
CA PRO A 211 12.54 2.70 -22.04
C PRO A 211 11.05 2.95 -22.33
N LYS A 212 10.22 3.22 -21.31
CA LYS A 212 8.78 3.46 -21.45
C LYS A 212 8.41 4.92 -21.15
N ALA A 213 9.37 5.85 -21.12
CA ALA A 213 9.13 7.25 -20.72
C ALA A 213 7.95 7.91 -21.45
N PHE A 214 7.87 7.75 -22.78
CA PHE A 214 6.78 8.32 -23.59
C PHE A 214 5.38 7.74 -23.32
N THR A 215 5.28 6.64 -22.55
CA THR A 215 3.98 6.08 -22.14
C THR A 215 3.34 6.84 -20.97
N HIS A 216 4.12 7.66 -20.24
CA HIS A 216 3.64 8.33 -19.02
C HIS A 216 4.15 9.76 -18.82
N THR A 217 5.17 10.21 -19.56
CA THR A 217 5.71 11.57 -19.47
C THR A 217 6.23 12.08 -20.81
N ASN A 218 6.55 13.37 -20.90
CA ASN A 218 7.19 13.99 -22.06
C ASN A 218 8.67 14.32 -21.75
N PRO A 219 9.64 13.44 -22.07
CA PRO A 219 11.05 13.70 -21.81
C PRO A 219 11.63 14.83 -22.69
N LEU A 220 10.91 15.34 -23.68
CA LEU A 220 11.35 16.41 -24.58
C LEU A 220 11.03 17.82 -24.05
N GLU A 221 10.15 17.93 -23.06
CA GLU A 221 9.69 19.21 -22.54
C GLU A 221 10.86 20.06 -22.01
N GLY A 222 11.00 21.30 -22.47
CA GLY A 222 12.08 22.21 -22.04
C GLY A 222 13.44 21.95 -22.70
N LEU A 223 13.57 21.01 -23.64
CA LEU A 223 14.78 20.92 -24.47
C LEU A 223 14.90 22.15 -25.38
N LYS A 224 16.08 22.76 -25.41
CA LYS A 224 16.35 23.88 -26.31
C LYS A 224 16.55 23.43 -27.75
N LYS A 225 16.50 24.37 -28.70
CA LYS A 225 16.84 24.11 -30.11
C LYS A 225 18.26 23.51 -30.23
N GLY A 226 18.40 22.40 -30.95
CA GLY A 226 19.66 21.64 -31.07
C GLY A 226 20.03 20.80 -29.84
N GLY A 227 19.18 20.77 -28.81
CA GLY A 227 19.37 19.96 -27.60
C GLY A 227 19.34 18.46 -27.90
N SER A 228 19.81 17.65 -26.95
CA SER A 228 19.98 16.20 -27.13
C SER A 228 19.18 15.38 -26.12
N LEU A 229 18.51 14.33 -26.58
CA LEU A 229 17.89 13.29 -25.75
C LEU A 229 18.70 12.00 -25.91
N VAL A 230 19.21 11.43 -24.82
CA VAL A 230 19.77 10.07 -24.80
C VAL A 230 18.77 9.15 -24.10
N TRP A 231 18.28 8.13 -24.79
CA TRP A 231 17.17 7.31 -24.34
C TRP A 231 17.54 5.83 -24.22
N GLU A 232 17.07 5.16 -23.17
CA GLU A 232 17.19 3.70 -23.03
C GLU A 232 16.40 3.01 -24.13
N SER A 233 17.10 2.30 -25.01
CA SER A 233 16.48 1.36 -25.93
C SER A 233 17.50 0.37 -26.47
N SER A 234 17.04 -0.87 -26.64
CA SER A 234 17.76 -1.91 -27.38
C SER A 234 17.15 -2.17 -28.77
N GLU A 235 16.17 -1.35 -29.18
CA GLU A 235 15.52 -1.43 -30.49
C GLU A 235 16.37 -0.75 -31.58
N SER A 236 16.06 -0.98 -32.86
CA SER A 236 16.71 -0.23 -33.94
C SER A 236 16.27 1.25 -33.93
N PRO A 237 17.08 2.18 -34.48
CA PRO A 237 16.72 3.59 -34.58
C PRO A 237 15.34 3.83 -35.23
N GLU A 238 14.98 3.05 -36.24
CA GLU A 238 13.71 3.18 -36.96
C GLU A 238 12.51 2.83 -36.07
N VAL A 239 12.64 1.79 -35.25
CA VAL A 239 11.60 1.39 -34.30
C VAL A 239 11.51 2.40 -33.16
N ALA A 240 12.65 2.85 -32.62
CA ALA A 240 12.69 3.87 -31.57
C ALA A 240 12.02 5.19 -32.00
N TRP A 241 12.17 5.61 -33.26
CA TRP A 241 11.44 6.76 -33.82
C TRP A 241 9.92 6.59 -33.72
N GLN A 242 9.40 5.40 -34.05
CA GLN A 242 7.97 5.09 -33.97
C GLN A 242 7.43 5.09 -32.54
N ARG A 243 8.30 4.94 -31.53
CA ARG A 243 7.93 5.02 -30.11
C ARG A 243 7.77 6.46 -29.60
N ILE A 244 8.26 7.47 -30.32
CA ILE A 244 7.97 8.87 -30.00
C ILE A 244 6.52 9.15 -30.44
N PRO A 245 5.64 9.67 -29.56
CA PRO A 245 4.26 9.97 -29.92
C PRO A 245 4.18 10.93 -31.11
N ALA A 246 3.23 10.71 -32.01
CA ALA A 246 3.09 11.52 -33.23
C ALA A 246 3.02 13.03 -32.93
N LYS A 247 2.29 13.40 -31.87
CA LYS A 247 2.15 14.79 -31.39
C LYS A 247 3.47 15.45 -30.94
N HIS A 248 4.51 14.67 -30.66
CA HIS A 248 5.81 15.18 -30.19
C HIS A 248 6.90 15.15 -31.27
N ARG A 249 6.70 14.44 -32.38
CA ARG A 249 7.68 14.37 -33.48
C ARG A 249 7.88 15.71 -34.18
N GLN A 250 6.80 16.49 -34.29
CA GLN A 250 6.88 17.85 -34.85
C GLN A 250 7.83 18.74 -34.03
N PHE A 251 7.77 18.66 -32.70
CA PHE A 251 8.68 19.39 -31.83
C PHE A 251 10.15 19.00 -32.08
N VAL A 252 10.43 17.71 -32.25
CA VAL A 252 11.78 17.21 -32.56
C VAL A 252 12.30 17.81 -33.87
N GLN A 253 11.45 17.90 -34.89
CA GLN A 253 11.78 18.46 -36.20
C GLN A 253 11.98 19.98 -36.15
N ASP A 254 11.01 20.72 -35.58
CA ASP A 254 11.02 22.18 -35.56
C ASP A 254 12.19 22.77 -34.76
N HIS A 255 12.63 22.03 -33.74
CA HIS A 255 13.69 22.45 -32.83
C HIS A 255 15.02 21.74 -33.09
N ASP A 256 15.16 21.02 -34.21
CA ASP A 256 16.40 20.30 -34.57
C ASP A 256 16.93 19.43 -33.41
N ILE A 257 16.04 18.76 -32.67
CA ILE A 257 16.41 17.98 -31.49
C ILE A 257 17.14 16.70 -31.92
N ARG A 258 18.27 16.42 -31.29
CA ARG A 258 19.08 15.24 -31.56
C ARG A 258 18.68 14.11 -30.62
N VAL A 259 18.10 13.05 -31.16
CA VAL A 259 17.67 11.90 -30.35
C VAL A 259 18.66 10.75 -30.50
N PHE A 260 19.10 10.19 -29.39
CA PHE A 260 20.03 9.07 -29.31
C PHE A 260 19.42 7.92 -28.52
N ILE A 261 19.79 6.69 -28.87
CA ILE A 261 19.46 5.48 -28.13
C ILE A 261 20.71 4.82 -27.54
N LEU A 262 20.54 4.15 -26.40
CA LEU A 262 21.58 3.40 -25.73
C LEU A 262 21.00 2.18 -25.01
N PRO A 263 21.51 0.95 -25.25
CA PRO A 263 21.03 -0.26 -24.57
C PRO A 263 21.68 -0.43 -23.18
N GLY A 264 21.43 0.53 -22.28
CA GLY A 264 22.08 0.60 -20.98
C GLY A 264 21.90 -0.64 -20.12
N PHE A 265 20.73 -1.29 -20.18
CA PHE A 265 20.50 -2.54 -19.45
C PHE A 265 21.28 -3.73 -20.00
N ASP A 266 21.51 -3.80 -21.30
CA ASP A 266 22.29 -4.89 -21.92
C ASP A 266 23.78 -4.70 -21.63
N ILE A 267 24.27 -3.45 -21.65
CA ILE A 267 25.64 -3.09 -21.26
C ILE A 267 25.91 -3.53 -19.81
N ALA A 268 25.03 -3.14 -18.87
CA ALA A 268 25.21 -3.50 -17.46
C ALA A 268 25.13 -5.01 -17.21
N ARG A 269 24.26 -5.73 -17.93
CA ARG A 269 24.13 -7.20 -17.83
C ARG A 269 25.38 -7.94 -18.30
N LYS A 270 26.07 -7.43 -19.33
CA LYS A 270 27.32 -8.01 -19.83
C LYS A 270 28.49 -7.74 -18.87
N ALA A 271 28.51 -6.57 -18.23
CA ALA A 271 29.62 -6.15 -17.36
C ALA A 271 29.63 -6.83 -15.98
N THR A 272 28.48 -7.32 -15.47
CA THR A 272 28.45 -8.02 -14.18
C THR A 272 27.36 -9.09 -14.12
N ASN A 273 27.68 -10.22 -13.48
CA ASN A 273 26.72 -11.29 -13.18
C ASN A 273 25.90 -11.02 -11.90
N GLN A 274 26.19 -9.93 -11.16
CA GLN A 274 25.45 -9.58 -9.95
C GLN A 274 24.18 -8.81 -10.31
N THR A 275 23.04 -9.50 -10.27
CA THR A 275 21.73 -8.97 -10.68
C THR A 275 21.34 -7.67 -9.96
N GLU A 276 21.68 -7.55 -8.68
CA GLU A 276 21.41 -6.33 -7.89
C GLU A 276 22.24 -5.11 -8.33
N LEU A 277 23.43 -5.34 -8.90
CA LEU A 277 24.29 -4.28 -9.39
C LEU A 277 23.90 -3.82 -10.79
N GLN A 278 23.44 -4.75 -11.65
CA GLN A 278 23.09 -4.45 -13.06
C GLN A 278 22.12 -3.26 -13.17
N LEU A 279 21.08 -3.25 -12.33
CA LEU A 279 20.02 -2.24 -12.34
C LEU A 279 20.50 -0.84 -11.94
N ARG A 280 21.54 -0.74 -11.12
CA ARG A 280 22.17 0.53 -10.71
C ARG A 280 23.31 0.94 -11.63
N MET A 281 24.04 -0.05 -12.16
CA MET A 281 25.19 0.18 -13.03
C MET A 281 24.79 0.74 -14.38
N GLN A 282 23.59 0.45 -14.92
CA GLN A 282 23.12 1.04 -16.17
C GLN A 282 23.24 2.58 -16.19
N GLY A 283 23.09 3.25 -15.04
CA GLY A 283 23.18 4.70 -14.98
C GLY A 283 24.55 5.22 -15.43
N ASN A 284 25.62 4.45 -15.18
CA ASN A 284 26.96 4.82 -15.63
C ASN A 284 27.12 4.80 -17.16
N SER A 285 26.34 4.00 -17.90
CA SER A 285 26.41 4.05 -19.37
C SER A 285 25.84 5.36 -19.89
N PHE A 286 24.80 5.89 -19.25
CA PHE A 286 24.26 7.21 -19.57
C PHE A 286 25.21 8.35 -19.23
N LEU A 287 26.08 8.18 -18.22
CA LEU A 287 27.16 9.14 -17.96
C LEU A 287 28.17 9.16 -19.11
N GLY A 288 28.57 7.98 -19.61
CA GLY A 288 29.43 7.89 -20.78
C GLY A 288 28.81 8.56 -22.00
N ALA A 289 27.53 8.29 -22.25
CA ALA A 289 26.78 8.93 -23.33
C ALA A 289 26.65 10.45 -23.16
N PHE A 290 26.48 10.96 -21.93
CA PHE A 290 26.49 12.40 -21.66
C PHE A 290 27.81 13.05 -22.11
N PHE A 291 28.96 12.48 -21.76
CA PHE A 291 30.25 13.06 -22.15
C PHE A 291 30.50 12.97 -23.67
N ARG A 292 29.91 11.99 -24.35
CA ARG A 292 29.97 11.88 -25.81
C ARG A 292 29.07 12.88 -26.54
N VAL A 293 27.85 13.06 -26.05
CA VAL A 293 26.78 13.81 -26.74
C VAL A 293 26.76 15.29 -26.34
N SER A 294 27.06 15.60 -25.08
CA SER A 294 27.08 16.98 -24.58
C SER A 294 28.27 17.77 -25.13
N PRO A 295 28.19 19.11 -25.16
CA PRO A 295 29.33 19.93 -25.55
C PRO A 295 30.48 19.94 -24.52
N PHE A 296 30.33 19.31 -23.35
CA PHE A 296 31.23 19.46 -22.20
C PHE A 296 32.72 19.24 -22.54
N LEU A 297 33.09 18.07 -23.08
CA LEU A 297 34.50 17.77 -23.38
C LEU A 297 35.09 18.74 -24.40
N LYS A 298 34.30 19.11 -25.42
CA LYS A 298 34.72 20.06 -26.46
C LYS A 298 34.90 21.47 -25.92
N THR A 299 33.96 21.95 -25.09
CA THR A 299 33.98 23.28 -24.48
C THR A 299 35.21 23.47 -23.59
N PHE A 300 35.60 22.43 -22.83
CA PHE A 300 36.73 22.50 -21.91
C PHE A 300 38.04 21.89 -22.46
N GLY A 301 38.06 21.47 -23.72
CA GLY A 301 39.28 20.97 -24.39
C GLY A 301 39.85 19.68 -23.78
N ILE A 302 38.99 18.76 -23.33
CA ILE A 302 39.37 17.51 -22.66
C ILE A 302 39.48 16.39 -23.71
N SER A 303 40.63 15.71 -23.79
CA SER A 303 40.83 14.55 -24.67
C SER A 303 40.16 13.29 -24.13
N GLU A 304 39.92 12.28 -25.00
CA GLU A 304 39.34 11.00 -24.57
C GLU A 304 40.22 10.26 -23.53
N GLU A 305 41.54 10.39 -23.65
CA GLU A 305 42.51 9.82 -22.69
C GLU A 305 42.37 10.50 -21.31
N GLN A 306 42.35 11.84 -21.28
CA GLN A 306 42.14 12.62 -20.06
C GLN A 306 40.79 12.31 -19.41
N PHE A 307 39.74 12.15 -20.23
CA PHE A 307 38.43 11.73 -19.76
C PHE A 307 38.49 10.37 -19.05
N SER A 308 39.08 9.36 -19.68
CA SER A 308 39.23 8.01 -19.11
C SER A 308 39.98 8.02 -17.77
N ASP A 309 41.07 8.79 -17.67
CA ASP A 309 41.90 8.86 -16.47
C ASP A 309 41.18 9.50 -15.27
N VAL A 310 40.48 10.61 -15.49
CA VAL A 310 39.72 11.29 -14.43
C VAL A 310 38.59 10.38 -13.92
N VAL A 311 37.84 9.73 -14.82
CA VAL A 311 36.78 8.80 -14.42
C VAL A 311 37.33 7.61 -13.64
N ARG A 312 38.43 7.00 -14.11
CA ARG A 312 39.06 5.86 -13.43
C ARG A 312 39.52 6.22 -12.02
N LYS A 313 40.13 7.39 -11.84
CA LYS A 313 40.54 7.91 -10.52
C LYS A 313 39.34 8.03 -9.58
N GLN A 314 38.22 8.57 -10.06
CA GLN A 314 37.00 8.71 -9.25
C GLN A 314 36.39 7.34 -8.88
N TYR A 315 36.35 6.40 -9.83
CA TYR A 315 35.85 5.05 -9.56
C TYR A 315 36.76 4.27 -8.61
N GLN A 316 38.08 4.44 -8.67
CA GLN A 316 39.00 3.85 -7.69
C GLN A 316 38.74 4.41 -6.28
N LYS A 317 38.60 5.74 -6.16
CA LYS A 317 38.29 6.41 -4.88
C LYS A 317 36.97 5.91 -4.29
N LYS A 318 35.93 5.75 -5.13
CA LYS A 318 34.59 5.39 -4.68
C LYS A 318 34.39 3.89 -4.44
N PHE A 319 34.91 3.05 -5.34
CA PHE A 319 34.63 1.62 -5.38
C PHE A 319 35.83 0.73 -5.06
N GLY A 320 37.05 1.27 -4.96
CA GLY A 320 38.27 0.48 -4.75
C GLY A 320 38.25 -0.41 -3.50
N ARG A 321 37.53 0.00 -2.44
CA ARG A 321 37.33 -0.83 -1.23
C ARG A 321 36.55 -2.14 -1.48
N PHE A 322 35.84 -2.24 -2.61
CA PHE A 322 35.11 -3.44 -3.03
C PHE A 322 35.91 -4.31 -4.00
N GLY A 323 37.16 -3.94 -4.30
CA GLY A 323 38.08 -4.67 -5.16
C GLY A 323 38.10 -4.19 -6.61
N ASP A 324 39.20 -4.50 -7.32
CA ASP A 324 39.47 -4.00 -8.66
C ASP A 324 38.47 -4.49 -9.72
N ALA A 325 37.88 -5.68 -9.52
CA ALA A 325 36.86 -6.21 -10.41
C ALA A 325 35.62 -5.30 -10.48
N VAL A 326 35.21 -4.71 -9.35
CA VAL A 326 34.09 -3.77 -9.29
C VAL A 326 34.43 -2.48 -10.04
N VAL A 327 35.64 -1.96 -9.86
CA VAL A 327 36.11 -0.76 -10.57
C VAL A 327 36.16 -1.02 -12.08
N LYS A 328 36.73 -2.17 -12.51
CA LYS A 328 36.79 -2.57 -13.92
C LYS A 328 35.40 -2.65 -14.56
N SER A 329 34.44 -3.29 -13.87
CA SER A 329 33.08 -3.44 -14.38
C SER A 329 32.38 -2.08 -14.53
N ASN A 330 32.61 -1.13 -13.61
CA ASN A 330 32.04 0.22 -13.74
C ASN A 330 32.69 1.02 -14.88
N MET A 331 34.02 0.89 -15.07
CA MET A 331 34.72 1.50 -16.21
C MET A 331 34.22 0.96 -17.54
N GLU A 332 34.06 -0.35 -17.68
CA GLU A 332 33.54 -0.98 -18.89
C GLU A 332 32.15 -0.43 -19.27
N VAL A 333 31.27 -0.25 -18.28
CA VAL A 333 29.94 0.34 -18.51
C VAL A 333 30.01 1.80 -18.96
N MET A 334 30.93 2.61 -18.40
CA MET A 334 31.16 4.00 -18.83
C MET A 334 31.67 4.07 -20.27
N GLU A 335 32.69 3.29 -20.61
CA GLU A 335 33.33 3.26 -21.92
C GLU A 335 32.37 2.78 -23.02
N GLN A 336 31.58 1.73 -22.74
CA GLN A 336 30.53 1.27 -23.65
C GLN A 336 29.41 2.30 -23.80
N GLY A 337 29.04 2.99 -22.72
CA GLY A 337 28.09 4.10 -22.77
C GLY A 337 28.54 5.23 -23.71
N PHE A 338 29.84 5.57 -23.68
CA PHE A 338 30.45 6.58 -24.55
C PHE A 338 30.50 6.12 -26.02
N SER A 339 30.77 4.84 -26.26
CA SER A 339 31.05 4.31 -27.61
C SER A 339 29.83 3.78 -28.36
N LEU A 340 28.82 3.26 -27.65
CA LEU A 340 27.64 2.60 -28.25
C LEU A 340 26.42 3.50 -28.37
N VAL A 341 26.47 4.75 -27.91
CA VAL A 341 25.38 5.70 -28.10
C VAL A 341 25.17 5.98 -29.59
N GLN A 342 23.94 5.81 -30.07
CA GLN A 342 23.61 5.90 -31.49
C GLN A 342 22.55 6.97 -31.75
N GLU A 343 22.78 7.88 -32.69
CA GLU A 343 21.82 8.90 -33.10
C GLU A 343 20.72 8.28 -33.99
N ILE A 344 19.47 8.64 -33.73
CA ILE A 344 18.32 8.27 -34.56
C ILE A 344 18.28 9.19 -35.79
N LYS A 345 18.12 8.60 -36.97
CA LYS A 345 17.77 9.38 -38.16
C LYS A 345 16.31 9.80 -38.06
N ILE A 346 16.06 11.11 -38.02
CA ILE A 346 14.71 11.68 -37.93
C ILE A 346 13.84 11.15 -39.09
N GLY A 347 12.77 10.44 -38.74
CA GLY A 347 11.79 9.93 -39.69
C GLY A 347 10.69 10.95 -40.02
N ARG A 348 9.60 10.49 -40.65
CA ARG A 348 8.47 11.36 -41.00
C ARG A 348 7.54 11.54 -39.79
N GLY A 349 6.81 12.65 -39.77
CA GLY A 349 5.85 12.94 -38.71
C GLY A 349 4.69 11.93 -38.67
N ASP A 350 4.28 11.42 -39.83
CA ASP A 350 3.16 10.51 -40.07
C ASP A 350 3.52 9.02 -40.03
N ASP A 351 4.76 8.67 -39.66
CA ASP A 351 5.14 7.26 -39.44
C ASP A 351 4.21 6.61 -38.38
N PRO A 352 4.05 5.27 -38.35
CA PRO A 352 3.15 4.62 -37.39
C PRO A 352 3.44 5.03 -35.93
N ASP A 353 2.40 5.36 -35.16
CA ASP A 353 2.52 5.66 -33.72
C ASP A 353 2.46 4.36 -32.91
N ARG A 354 3.62 3.95 -32.38
CA ARG A 354 3.76 2.77 -31.51
C ARG A 354 4.18 3.17 -30.09
N SER A 355 3.91 4.41 -29.69
CA SER A 355 4.34 5.00 -28.41
C SER A 355 3.65 4.40 -27.19
N SER A 356 2.47 3.80 -27.35
CA SER A 356 1.77 3.08 -26.27
C SER A 356 2.56 1.84 -25.80
N MET A 357 3.43 1.31 -26.67
CA MET A 357 4.13 0.05 -26.50
C MET A 357 3.16 -1.07 -26.11
N ARG A 358 1.97 -1.12 -26.71
CA ARG A 358 0.97 -2.17 -26.50
C ARG A 358 0.38 -2.61 -27.82
N ASN A 359 0.23 -3.92 -27.97
CA ASN A 359 -0.61 -4.47 -29.03
C ASN A 359 -2.09 -4.39 -28.63
N PRO A 360 -3.01 -4.29 -29.60
CA PRO A 360 -4.43 -4.30 -29.32
C PRO A 360 -4.84 -5.64 -28.67
N LEU A 361 -5.67 -5.56 -27.64
CA LEU A 361 -6.31 -6.73 -27.05
C LEU A 361 -7.45 -7.24 -27.96
N LEU A 362 -7.87 -8.49 -27.79
CA LEU A 362 -9.07 -9.04 -28.43
C LEU A 362 -10.31 -8.65 -27.61
N ALA A 363 -11.03 -7.63 -28.08
CA ALA A 363 -12.21 -7.09 -27.39
C ALA A 363 -13.46 -7.97 -27.60
N PRO A 364 -14.38 -8.04 -26.62
CA PRO A 364 -15.68 -8.67 -26.82
C PRO A 364 -16.55 -7.85 -27.79
N VAL A 365 -17.45 -8.53 -28.50
CA VAL A 365 -18.40 -7.96 -29.46
C VAL A 365 -19.63 -7.45 -28.72
N GLY A 366 -20.07 -6.23 -29.05
CA GLY A 366 -21.26 -5.58 -28.48
C GLY A 366 -20.95 -4.67 -27.28
N ASP A 367 -21.98 -4.01 -26.77
CA ASP A 367 -21.86 -3.09 -25.63
C ASP A 367 -21.95 -3.87 -24.31
N HIS A 368 -20.88 -3.80 -23.50
CA HIS A 368 -20.78 -4.50 -22.21
C HIS A 368 -20.60 -3.52 -21.06
N GLN A 369 -21.34 -3.73 -19.97
CA GLN A 369 -21.12 -3.01 -18.71
C GLN A 369 -20.03 -3.74 -17.91
N ILE A 370 -18.80 -3.28 -18.06
CA ILE A 370 -17.61 -3.89 -17.46
C ILE A 370 -17.02 -2.95 -16.43
N ILE A 371 -16.83 -3.45 -15.20
CA ILE A 371 -16.12 -2.70 -14.16
C ILE A 371 -14.75 -2.27 -14.71
N PRO A 372 -14.45 -0.96 -14.75
CA PRO A 372 -13.19 -0.46 -15.30
C PRO A 372 -11.99 -1.08 -14.60
N THR A 373 -11.00 -1.51 -15.39
CA THR A 373 -9.76 -2.10 -14.88
C THR A 373 -8.57 -1.65 -15.73
N ALA A 374 -7.39 -1.61 -15.14
CA ALA A 374 -6.18 -1.17 -15.81
C ALA A 374 -5.93 -1.95 -17.12
N GLY A 375 -5.55 -1.24 -18.18
CA GLY A 375 -5.28 -1.80 -19.49
C GLY A 375 -6.49 -1.98 -20.41
N CYS A 376 -7.73 -1.87 -19.90
CA CYS A 376 -8.92 -2.20 -20.70
C CYS A 376 -9.58 -1.01 -21.44
N GLY A 377 -8.92 0.15 -21.51
CA GLY A 377 -9.47 1.34 -22.17
C GLY A 377 -9.84 1.13 -23.64
N SER A 378 -9.05 0.33 -24.38
CA SER A 378 -9.33 -0.02 -25.78
C SER A 378 -10.44 -1.08 -25.95
N ALA A 379 -10.84 -1.77 -24.88
CA ALA A 379 -11.93 -2.75 -24.90
C ALA A 379 -13.32 -2.12 -24.71
N GLY A 380 -13.39 -0.79 -24.54
CA GLY A 380 -14.64 -0.10 -24.24
C GLY A 380 -15.25 -0.52 -22.90
N CYS A 381 -14.42 -0.79 -21.88
CA CYS A 381 -14.90 -1.04 -20.51
C CYS A 381 -15.79 0.11 -20.01
N GLY A 382 -17.09 0.03 -20.29
CA GLY A 382 -18.08 1.01 -19.90
C GLY A 382 -18.35 0.87 -18.42
N SER A 383 -18.19 1.97 -17.68
CA SER A 383 -18.60 2.07 -16.29
C SER A 383 -20.01 1.52 -16.09
N ILE A 384 -20.26 0.86 -14.96
CA ILE A 384 -21.61 0.38 -14.65
C ILE A 384 -22.48 1.59 -14.30
N PRO A 385 -23.62 1.81 -15.00
CA PRO A 385 -24.48 2.95 -14.75
C PRO A 385 -25.08 2.88 -13.34
N MET A 386 -25.30 4.06 -12.76
CA MET A 386 -25.95 4.18 -11.46
C MET A 386 -27.40 3.64 -11.54
N PRO A 387 -27.90 2.95 -10.50
CA PRO A 387 -29.30 2.51 -10.46
C PRO A 387 -30.27 3.66 -10.68
N ALA A 388 -31.31 3.46 -11.49
CA ALA A 388 -32.28 4.50 -11.82
C ALA A 388 -33.03 5.06 -10.59
N THR A 389 -33.12 4.27 -9.51
CA THR A 389 -33.74 4.66 -8.24
C THR A 389 -32.80 5.45 -7.32
N GLN A 390 -31.51 5.54 -7.63
CA GLN A 390 -30.53 6.28 -6.83
C GLN A 390 -30.51 7.76 -7.25
N PRO A 391 -30.50 8.71 -6.29
CA PRO A 391 -30.33 10.13 -6.60
C PRO A 391 -29.01 10.41 -7.34
N ALA A 392 -29.01 11.44 -8.18
CA ALA A 392 -27.82 11.87 -8.91
C ALA A 392 -26.66 12.23 -7.96
N ARG A 393 -25.45 11.83 -8.33
CA ARG A 393 -24.22 12.16 -7.60
C ARG A 393 -23.89 13.65 -7.75
N ALA A 394 -23.35 14.26 -6.68
CA ALA A 394 -22.74 15.58 -6.82
C ALA A 394 -21.48 15.47 -7.71
N PRO A 395 -21.10 16.54 -8.45
CA PRO A 395 -19.96 16.48 -9.38
C PRO A 395 -18.66 15.94 -8.75
N PHE A 396 -18.33 16.38 -7.53
CA PHE A 396 -17.12 15.93 -6.82
C PHE A 396 -17.14 14.46 -6.38
N GLN A 397 -18.29 13.79 -6.46
CA GLN A 397 -18.45 12.37 -6.14
C GLN A 397 -18.32 11.47 -7.39
N THR A 398 -18.05 12.05 -8.56
CA THR A 398 -17.91 11.30 -9.83
C THR A 398 -16.44 11.07 -10.18
N LEU A 399 -16.13 9.88 -10.71
CA LEU A 399 -14.79 9.58 -11.21
C LEU A 399 -14.44 10.42 -12.43
N ALA A 400 -15.41 10.74 -13.28
CA ALA A 400 -15.21 11.61 -14.44
C ALA A 400 -14.68 13.00 -14.01
N LYS A 401 -15.26 13.59 -12.96
CA LYS A 401 -14.79 14.89 -12.45
C LYS A 401 -13.40 14.77 -11.82
N PHE A 402 -13.15 13.71 -11.02
CA PHE A 402 -11.82 13.45 -10.46
C PHE A 402 -10.76 13.27 -11.56
N ASP A 403 -11.04 12.47 -12.58
CA ASP A 403 -10.11 12.22 -13.70
C ASP A 403 -9.86 13.49 -14.51
N SER A 404 -10.86 14.36 -14.67
CA SER A 404 -10.70 15.67 -15.35
C SER A 404 -9.73 16.62 -14.65
N GLU A 405 -9.39 16.37 -13.38
CA GLU A 405 -8.48 17.22 -12.59
C GLU A 405 -7.18 16.54 -12.21
N PHE A 406 -7.20 15.24 -11.92
CA PHE A 406 -6.01 14.50 -11.46
C PHE A 406 -5.41 13.60 -12.55
N ARG A 407 -6.13 13.35 -13.65
CA ARG A 407 -5.69 12.53 -14.80
C ARG A 407 -5.83 13.25 -16.15
N ALA A 408 -5.84 14.58 -16.15
CA ALA A 408 -5.99 15.41 -17.34
C ALA A 408 -4.77 15.42 -18.29
N GLY A 409 -3.69 14.68 -17.96
CA GLY A 409 -2.45 14.70 -18.74
C GLY A 409 -1.61 15.97 -18.56
N LEU A 410 -1.97 16.85 -17.63
CA LEU A 410 -1.25 18.10 -17.33
C LEU A 410 -0.02 17.90 -16.42
N GLY A 411 0.21 16.68 -15.93
CA GLY A 411 1.35 16.36 -15.07
C GLY A 411 1.32 17.19 -13.78
N TYR A 412 2.35 18.01 -13.56
CA TYR A 412 2.39 18.94 -12.44
C TYR A 412 1.53 20.19 -12.69
N HIS A 413 1.14 20.51 -13.92
CA HIS A 413 0.35 21.69 -14.25
C HIS A 413 -1.17 21.50 -14.02
N GLN A 414 -1.57 20.67 -13.06
CA GLN A 414 -2.99 20.49 -12.72
C GLN A 414 -3.63 21.82 -12.25
N PRO A 415 -4.92 22.03 -12.53
CA PRO A 415 -5.62 23.26 -12.21
C PRO A 415 -5.84 23.43 -10.69
N SER A 416 -5.82 24.67 -10.21
CA SER A 416 -6.14 25.01 -8.83
C SER A 416 -7.66 25.14 -8.63
N SER A 417 -8.38 24.03 -8.73
CA SER A 417 -9.85 23.99 -8.65
C SER A 417 -10.37 24.04 -7.19
N ALA A 418 -11.66 24.30 -7.02
CA ALA A 418 -12.33 24.14 -5.71
C ALA A 418 -12.42 22.68 -5.24
N LEU A 419 -12.28 21.71 -6.13
CA LEU A 419 -12.23 20.29 -5.75
C LEU A 419 -10.83 19.91 -5.23
N ALA A 420 -9.76 20.48 -5.80
CA ALA A 420 -8.40 20.29 -5.29
C ALA A 420 -8.24 20.84 -3.86
N SER A 421 -9.01 21.87 -3.46
CA SER A 421 -8.91 22.48 -2.12
C SER A 421 -9.61 21.70 -1.01
N VAL A 422 -10.51 20.76 -1.31
CA VAL A 422 -11.23 19.96 -0.28
C VAL A 422 -10.51 18.67 0.11
N GLY A 423 -9.41 18.31 -0.56
CA GLY A 423 -8.61 17.13 -0.22
C GLY A 423 -9.30 15.77 -0.44
N VAL A 424 -10.28 15.71 -1.34
CA VAL A 424 -11.05 14.49 -1.64
C VAL A 424 -10.47 13.76 -2.86
N MET A 425 -10.38 12.43 -2.76
CA MET A 425 -9.91 11.56 -3.84
C MET A 425 -11.00 10.60 -4.31
N GLY A 426 -11.01 10.26 -5.59
CA GLY A 426 -11.90 9.22 -6.13
C GLY A 426 -11.67 7.88 -5.42
N SER A 427 -12.73 7.28 -4.87
CA SER A 427 -12.64 5.99 -4.18
C SER A 427 -12.36 4.85 -5.16
N GLY A 428 -11.41 3.97 -4.79
CA GLY A 428 -11.01 2.84 -5.63
C GLY A 428 -10.49 3.23 -7.01
N SER A 429 -10.01 4.47 -7.18
CA SER A 429 -9.49 4.98 -8.46
C SER A 429 -8.23 4.23 -8.93
N GLY A 430 -7.51 3.56 -8.01
CA GLY A 430 -6.35 2.72 -8.36
C GLY A 430 -6.67 1.63 -9.39
N ALA A 431 -7.91 1.13 -9.44
CA ALA A 431 -8.31 0.04 -10.32
C ALA A 431 -7.99 0.25 -11.81
N THR A 432 -7.88 1.50 -12.26
CA THR A 432 -7.56 1.89 -13.65
C THR A 432 -6.12 2.38 -13.83
N GLN A 433 -5.31 2.45 -12.76
CA GLN A 433 -3.93 2.91 -12.80
C GLN A 433 -2.98 1.76 -13.14
N SER A 434 -2.69 1.61 -14.43
CA SER A 434 -1.79 0.56 -14.93
C SER A 434 -0.37 0.65 -14.36
N LYS A 435 0.23 -0.52 -14.09
CA LYS A 435 1.64 -0.68 -13.69
C LYS A 435 2.52 -1.22 -14.83
N TYR A 436 1.95 -1.35 -16.04
CA TYR A 436 2.71 -1.67 -17.25
C TYR A 436 3.88 -0.71 -17.51
N VAL A 437 3.72 0.55 -17.10
CA VAL A 437 4.71 1.63 -17.31
C VAL A 437 6.06 1.34 -16.64
N ALA A 438 6.07 0.70 -15.47
CA ALA A 438 7.28 0.49 -14.68
C ALA A 438 7.74 -0.98 -14.62
N ARG A 439 6.84 -1.95 -14.87
CA ARG A 439 7.18 -3.37 -14.77
C ARG A 439 7.95 -3.85 -16.00
N ARG A 440 8.95 -4.71 -15.75
CA ARG A 440 9.76 -5.37 -16.81
C ARG A 440 9.47 -6.85 -16.96
N GLU A 441 9.06 -7.50 -15.88
CA GLU A 441 8.67 -8.90 -15.87
C GLU A 441 7.28 -9.03 -15.26
N THR A 442 6.53 -10.01 -15.76
CA THR A 442 5.18 -10.33 -15.31
C THR A 442 5.09 -11.86 -15.14
N PRO A 443 4.34 -12.35 -14.14
CA PRO A 443 4.13 -13.78 -14.01
C PRO A 443 3.23 -14.31 -15.13
N VAL A 444 3.59 -15.45 -15.73
CA VAL A 444 2.72 -16.26 -16.59
C VAL A 444 2.21 -17.46 -15.81
N TYR A 445 0.93 -17.76 -15.98
CA TYR A 445 0.25 -18.88 -15.32
C TYR A 445 0.27 -20.14 -16.19
N ILE A 446 0.77 -21.23 -15.62
CA ILE A 446 0.85 -22.56 -16.23
C ILE A 446 -0.26 -23.41 -15.61
N ALA A 447 -1.41 -23.45 -16.27
CA ALA A 447 -2.66 -23.99 -15.73
C ALA A 447 -2.54 -25.47 -15.32
N GLU A 448 -1.77 -26.25 -16.06
CA GLU A 448 -1.62 -27.70 -15.90
C GLU A 448 -0.90 -28.08 -14.59
N ASN A 449 -0.11 -27.15 -14.05
CA ASN A 449 0.66 -27.32 -12.83
C ASN A 449 -0.09 -26.87 -11.57
N CYS A 450 -1.18 -26.11 -11.73
CA CYS A 450 -1.88 -25.49 -10.60
C CYS A 450 -2.58 -26.52 -9.70
N THR A 451 -2.35 -26.40 -8.40
CA THR A 451 -2.97 -27.23 -7.34
C THR A 451 -4.19 -26.59 -6.69
N GLN A 452 -4.52 -25.34 -7.04
CA GLN A 452 -5.53 -24.51 -6.36
C GLN A 452 -5.26 -24.30 -4.86
N CYS A 453 -3.98 -24.19 -4.45
CA CYS A 453 -3.63 -23.95 -3.04
C CYS A 453 -3.97 -22.53 -2.52
N MET A 454 -4.26 -21.60 -3.44
CA MET A 454 -4.56 -20.18 -3.19
C MET A 454 -3.41 -19.33 -2.61
N GLU A 455 -2.22 -19.90 -2.35
CA GLU A 455 -1.09 -19.20 -1.73
C GLU A 455 -0.63 -17.97 -2.55
N CYS A 456 -0.49 -18.12 -3.87
CA CYS A 456 -0.09 -17.01 -4.76
C CYS A 456 -1.10 -15.86 -4.75
N ILE A 457 -2.38 -16.18 -4.71
CA ILE A 457 -3.47 -15.21 -4.65
C ILE A 457 -3.44 -14.49 -3.30
N THR A 458 -3.33 -15.24 -2.20
CA THR A 458 -3.26 -14.74 -0.82
C THR A 458 -2.03 -13.86 -0.55
N ALA A 459 -0.87 -14.21 -1.09
CA ALA A 459 0.37 -13.46 -0.89
C ALA A 459 0.45 -12.18 -1.73
N CYS A 460 -0.25 -12.12 -2.88
CA CYS A 460 -0.19 -10.99 -3.80
C CYS A 460 -0.61 -9.65 -3.13
N PRO A 461 0.30 -8.67 -3.02
CA PRO A 461 -0.01 -7.39 -2.37
C PRO A 461 -0.87 -6.46 -3.25
N ASP A 462 -0.84 -6.63 -4.58
CA ASP A 462 -1.39 -5.67 -5.53
C ASP A 462 -2.70 -6.11 -6.20
N THR A 463 -3.42 -7.10 -5.64
CA THR A 463 -4.69 -7.58 -6.24
C THR A 463 -4.53 -7.92 -7.73
N ALA A 464 -3.35 -8.39 -8.11
CA ALA A 464 -2.94 -8.54 -9.49
C ALA A 464 -3.24 -9.92 -10.11
N LEU A 465 -3.85 -10.81 -9.33
CA LEU A 465 -4.22 -12.17 -9.72
C LEU A 465 -5.74 -12.42 -9.56
N PRO A 466 -6.64 -11.66 -10.24
CA PRO A 466 -8.05 -12.02 -10.29
C PRO A 466 -8.22 -13.50 -10.62
N ASN A 467 -9.15 -14.17 -9.97
CA ASN A 467 -9.31 -15.61 -10.09
C ASN A 467 -10.78 -16.00 -10.00
N THR A 468 -11.12 -17.17 -10.54
CA THR A 468 -12.49 -17.70 -10.48
C THR A 468 -12.48 -19.20 -10.74
N ALA A 469 -13.53 -19.89 -10.30
CA ALA A 469 -13.87 -21.21 -10.82
C ALA A 469 -15.27 -21.18 -11.45
N GLN A 470 -15.42 -21.79 -12.62
CA GLN A 470 -16.65 -21.77 -13.41
C GLN A 470 -16.97 -23.14 -13.99
N ASP A 471 -18.25 -23.36 -14.29
CA ASP A 471 -18.66 -24.50 -15.10
C ASP A 471 -18.08 -24.41 -16.52
N VAL A 472 -17.73 -25.57 -17.09
CA VAL A 472 -17.22 -25.66 -18.47
C VAL A 472 -18.21 -25.00 -19.43
N SER A 473 -19.50 -25.31 -19.31
CA SER A 473 -20.57 -24.71 -20.10
C SER A 473 -20.61 -23.18 -20.01
N THR A 474 -20.41 -22.60 -18.83
CA THR A 474 -20.40 -21.14 -18.63
C THR A 474 -19.27 -20.49 -19.40
N VAL A 475 -18.05 -21.04 -19.32
CA VAL A 475 -16.89 -20.52 -20.05
C VAL A 475 -17.11 -20.59 -21.57
N LEU A 476 -17.57 -21.74 -22.08
CA LEU A 476 -17.79 -21.94 -23.52
C LEU A 476 -18.90 -21.02 -24.04
N LYS A 477 -20.02 -20.89 -23.31
CA LYS A 477 -21.13 -19.97 -23.67
C LYS A 477 -20.68 -18.52 -23.67
N THR A 478 -19.89 -18.10 -22.68
CA THR A 478 -19.34 -16.73 -22.62
C THR A 478 -18.42 -16.46 -23.82
N ALA A 479 -17.58 -17.42 -24.22
CA ALA A 479 -16.74 -17.28 -25.41
C ALA A 479 -17.57 -17.16 -26.70
N VAL A 480 -18.54 -18.05 -26.93
CA VAL A 480 -19.42 -17.99 -28.11
C VAL A 480 -20.19 -16.67 -28.16
N ASN A 481 -20.83 -16.28 -27.05
CA ASN A 481 -21.73 -15.12 -27.04
C ASN A 481 -21.01 -13.79 -27.26
N ASN A 482 -19.74 -13.68 -26.86
CA ASN A 482 -19.02 -12.41 -26.83
C ASN A 482 -17.88 -12.32 -27.84
N TYR A 483 -17.46 -13.41 -28.50
CA TYR A 483 -16.32 -13.39 -29.42
C TYR A 483 -16.61 -13.95 -30.80
N VAL A 484 -17.75 -14.63 -31.00
CA VAL A 484 -18.22 -14.99 -32.35
C VAL A 484 -18.99 -13.80 -32.92
N THR A 485 -18.45 -13.21 -33.99
CA THR A 485 -18.94 -11.94 -34.54
C THR A 485 -20.26 -12.09 -35.30
N ASP A 486 -20.41 -13.18 -36.05
CA ASP A 486 -21.62 -13.48 -36.81
C ASP A 486 -22.74 -14.01 -35.91
N ARG A 487 -23.92 -13.37 -35.99
CA ARG A 487 -25.07 -13.67 -35.13
C ARG A 487 -25.68 -15.04 -35.42
N ASP A 488 -25.78 -15.45 -36.68
CA ASP A 488 -26.41 -16.71 -37.06
C ASP A 488 -25.49 -17.88 -36.75
N GLU A 489 -24.20 -17.74 -37.04
CA GLU A 489 -23.18 -18.72 -36.64
C GLU A 489 -23.06 -18.85 -35.13
N ARG A 490 -23.24 -17.76 -34.36
CA ARG A 490 -23.29 -17.81 -32.89
C ARG A 490 -24.43 -18.70 -32.38
N LEU A 491 -25.61 -18.63 -33.00
CA LEU A 491 -26.75 -19.48 -32.63
C LEU A 491 -26.48 -20.95 -32.98
N LYS A 492 -25.95 -21.22 -34.19
CA LYS A 492 -25.56 -22.58 -34.60
C LYS A 492 -24.52 -23.18 -33.65
N PHE A 493 -23.48 -22.42 -33.33
CA PHE A 493 -22.42 -22.88 -32.44
C PHE A 493 -22.94 -23.08 -31.01
N GLY A 494 -23.82 -22.19 -30.53
CA GLY A 494 -24.49 -22.34 -29.24
C GLY A 494 -25.22 -23.68 -29.09
N ALA A 495 -25.82 -24.19 -30.17
CA ALA A 495 -26.50 -25.50 -30.19
C ALA A 495 -25.54 -26.70 -30.12
N GLU A 496 -24.30 -26.55 -30.59
CA GLU A 496 -23.26 -27.60 -30.55
C GLU A 496 -22.57 -27.71 -29.17
N LEU A 497 -22.63 -26.66 -28.34
CA LEU A 497 -21.90 -26.59 -27.07
C LEU A 497 -22.15 -27.77 -26.11
N PRO A 498 -23.38 -28.30 -25.93
CA PRO A 498 -23.59 -29.45 -25.05
C PRO A 498 -22.84 -30.71 -25.53
N GLY A 499 -22.85 -30.97 -26.84
CA GLY A 499 -22.12 -32.09 -27.44
C GLY A 499 -20.60 -31.90 -27.36
N LEU A 500 -20.14 -30.67 -27.62
CA LEU A 500 -18.74 -30.27 -27.47
C LEU A 500 -18.23 -30.50 -26.04
N GLU A 501 -18.99 -30.02 -25.05
CA GLU A 501 -18.65 -30.16 -23.63
C GLU A 501 -18.58 -31.64 -23.23
N SER A 502 -19.54 -32.47 -23.65
CA SER A 502 -19.55 -33.90 -23.34
C SER A 502 -18.28 -34.61 -23.84
N ARG A 503 -17.88 -34.36 -25.08
CA ARG A 503 -16.65 -34.94 -25.66
C ARG A 503 -15.38 -34.39 -25.00
N ALA A 504 -15.34 -33.09 -24.73
CA ALA A 504 -14.23 -32.47 -24.02
C ALA A 504 -14.06 -33.06 -22.61
N ARG A 505 -15.16 -33.24 -21.86
CA ARG A 505 -15.16 -33.87 -20.53
C ARG A 505 -14.63 -35.30 -20.56
N ALA A 506 -14.98 -36.10 -21.57
CA ALA A 506 -14.45 -37.45 -21.72
C ALA A 506 -12.91 -37.45 -21.83
N LYS A 507 -12.35 -36.55 -22.66
CA LYS A 507 -10.90 -36.35 -22.78
C LYS A 507 -10.27 -35.83 -21.50
N MET A 508 -10.91 -34.88 -20.82
CA MET A 508 -10.45 -34.34 -19.52
C MET A 508 -10.39 -35.44 -18.46
N ASN A 509 -11.42 -36.29 -18.38
CA ASN A 509 -11.48 -37.40 -17.43
C ASN A 509 -10.38 -38.43 -17.69
N GLU A 510 -10.14 -38.77 -18.96
CA GLU A 510 -9.04 -39.67 -19.32
C GLU A 510 -7.66 -39.05 -19.02
N ALA A 511 -7.48 -37.75 -19.28
CA ALA A 511 -6.26 -37.03 -18.92
C ALA A 511 -6.00 -37.02 -17.41
N VAL A 512 -7.04 -36.78 -16.59
CA VAL A 512 -6.93 -36.84 -15.12
C VAL A 512 -6.59 -38.25 -14.64
N LYS A 513 -7.23 -39.27 -15.22
CA LYS A 513 -7.01 -40.69 -14.88
C LYS A 513 -5.58 -41.13 -15.18
N THR A 514 -5.05 -40.71 -16.33
CA THR A 514 -3.67 -41.02 -16.79
C THR A 514 -2.62 -40.07 -16.25
N LYS A 515 -3.02 -39.03 -15.50
CA LYS A 515 -2.15 -37.92 -15.05
C LYS A 515 -1.47 -37.18 -16.22
N ALA A 516 -2.08 -37.19 -17.41
CA ALA A 516 -1.60 -36.42 -18.54
C ALA A 516 -1.79 -34.91 -18.28
N LYS A 517 -0.77 -34.10 -18.58
CA LYS A 517 -0.82 -32.63 -18.50
C LYS A 517 -1.38 -32.03 -19.80
N LEU A 518 -2.54 -32.49 -20.25
CA LEU A 518 -3.16 -32.04 -21.50
C LEU A 518 -3.91 -30.71 -21.26
N PRO A 519 -3.53 -29.59 -21.90
CA PRO A 519 -4.18 -28.29 -21.70
C PRO A 519 -5.64 -28.30 -22.16
N PHE A 520 -6.53 -27.62 -21.42
CA PHE A 520 -7.95 -27.53 -21.78
C PHE A 520 -8.16 -26.89 -23.16
N LYS A 521 -7.39 -25.85 -23.48
CA LYS A 521 -7.44 -25.15 -24.77
C LYS A 521 -7.14 -26.07 -25.96
N ASP A 522 -6.26 -27.06 -25.78
CA ASP A 522 -5.92 -28.01 -26.85
C ASP A 522 -7.05 -29.03 -27.07
N ILE A 523 -7.67 -29.53 -25.99
CA ILE A 523 -8.86 -30.38 -26.06
C ILE A 523 -9.98 -29.69 -26.83
N ILE A 524 -10.28 -28.43 -26.46
CA ILE A 524 -11.35 -27.67 -27.09
C ILE A 524 -11.03 -27.37 -28.55
N ARG A 525 -9.80 -26.95 -28.88
CA ARG A 525 -9.39 -26.68 -30.27
C ARG A 525 -9.63 -27.88 -31.17
N ASP A 526 -9.23 -29.08 -30.74
CA ASP A 526 -9.38 -30.30 -31.54
C ASP A 526 -10.86 -30.65 -31.77
N GLU A 527 -11.68 -30.52 -30.72
CA GLU A 527 -13.11 -30.80 -30.80
C GLU A 527 -13.89 -29.78 -31.64
N VAL A 528 -13.50 -28.49 -31.58
CA VAL A 528 -14.10 -27.42 -32.39
C VAL A 528 -13.71 -27.54 -33.85
N ASN A 529 -12.46 -27.87 -34.14
CA ASN A 529 -11.99 -28.04 -35.52
C ASN A 529 -12.72 -29.17 -36.25
N ALA A 530 -13.12 -30.23 -35.51
CA ALA A 530 -13.89 -31.34 -36.03
C ALA A 530 -15.37 -31.03 -36.33
N LEU A 531 -15.92 -29.89 -35.87
CA LEU A 531 -17.31 -29.52 -36.16
C LEU A 531 -17.50 -29.20 -37.65
N VAL A 532 -18.53 -29.71 -38.30
CA VAL A 532 -18.83 -29.38 -39.71
C VAL A 532 -19.95 -28.35 -39.87
N THR A 533 -20.64 -28.02 -38.77
CA THR A 533 -21.85 -27.21 -38.73
C THR A 533 -21.61 -25.71 -38.58
N VAL A 534 -20.36 -25.31 -38.29
CA VAL A 534 -19.94 -23.92 -38.09
C VAL A 534 -18.82 -23.55 -39.07
N SER A 535 -18.80 -22.29 -39.50
CA SER A 535 -17.84 -21.78 -40.47
C SER A 535 -16.39 -21.83 -39.97
N ALA A 536 -15.41 -21.87 -40.88
CA ALA A 536 -13.99 -21.82 -40.53
C ALA A 536 -13.64 -20.55 -39.73
N ARG A 537 -14.16 -19.39 -40.16
CA ARG A 537 -13.99 -18.11 -39.46
C ARG A 537 -14.49 -18.18 -38.01
N THR A 538 -15.67 -18.75 -37.77
CA THR A 538 -16.25 -18.90 -36.43
C THR A 538 -15.38 -19.79 -35.54
N LYS A 539 -14.84 -20.88 -36.08
CA LYS A 539 -13.88 -21.74 -35.36
C LYS A 539 -12.62 -20.96 -35.00
N ASP A 540 -12.07 -20.17 -35.93
CA ASP A 540 -10.87 -19.37 -35.69
C ASP A 540 -11.11 -18.30 -34.63
N GLU A 541 -12.23 -17.56 -34.70
CA GLU A 541 -12.61 -16.55 -33.69
C GLU A 541 -12.72 -17.17 -32.29
N PHE A 542 -13.38 -18.33 -32.17
CA PHE A 542 -13.56 -19.03 -30.91
C PHE A 542 -12.25 -19.64 -30.37
N ASN A 543 -11.48 -20.33 -31.22
CA ASN A 543 -10.19 -20.90 -30.85
C ASN A 543 -9.19 -19.81 -30.46
N ASN A 544 -9.25 -18.63 -31.07
CA ASN A 544 -8.40 -17.49 -30.76
C ASN A 544 -8.64 -16.98 -29.32
N ILE A 545 -9.89 -16.82 -28.90
CA ILE A 545 -10.18 -16.43 -27.51
C ILE A 545 -9.83 -17.57 -26.54
N ILE A 546 -10.25 -18.82 -26.80
CA ILE A 546 -9.96 -19.97 -25.92
C ILE A 546 -8.44 -20.17 -25.73
N GLY A 547 -7.65 -19.97 -26.78
CA GLY A 547 -6.20 -20.08 -26.73
C GLY A 547 -5.51 -19.11 -25.76
N LYS A 548 -6.16 -17.98 -25.46
CA LYS A 548 -5.68 -16.94 -24.53
C LYS A 548 -6.17 -17.14 -23.09
N LEU A 549 -7.05 -18.09 -22.82
CA LEU A 549 -7.65 -18.26 -21.49
C LEU A 549 -6.81 -19.17 -20.57
N PRO A 550 -6.53 -18.74 -19.33
CA PRO A 550 -5.77 -19.51 -18.34
C PRO A 550 -6.63 -20.56 -17.61
N LEU A 551 -7.02 -21.65 -18.28
CA LEU A 551 -8.01 -22.63 -17.77
C LEU A 551 -7.37 -23.92 -17.26
N SER A 552 -7.53 -24.23 -15.97
CA SER A 552 -7.04 -25.44 -15.30
C SER A 552 -8.17 -26.40 -14.90
N TYR A 553 -7.95 -27.71 -15.08
CA TYR A 553 -8.86 -28.78 -14.62
C TYR A 553 -8.12 -30.00 -14.04
N GLY A 554 -6.87 -30.26 -14.47
CA GLY A 554 -6.17 -31.52 -14.20
C GLY A 554 -5.82 -31.75 -12.72
N ASN A 555 -5.19 -30.76 -12.08
CA ASN A 555 -4.68 -30.87 -10.72
C ASN A 555 -5.41 -29.99 -9.69
N VAL A 556 -6.69 -29.68 -9.95
CA VAL A 556 -7.55 -28.86 -9.09
C VAL A 556 -8.65 -29.72 -8.46
N PRO A 557 -8.34 -30.49 -7.39
CA PRO A 557 -9.21 -31.56 -6.93
C PRO A 557 -10.57 -31.06 -6.43
N ALA A 558 -10.63 -29.90 -5.78
CA ALA A 558 -11.89 -29.36 -5.26
C ALA A 558 -12.81 -28.77 -6.35
N ILE A 559 -12.29 -28.47 -7.54
CA ILE A 559 -13.06 -27.86 -8.65
C ILE A 559 -13.48 -28.89 -9.67
N PHE A 560 -12.58 -29.79 -10.07
CA PHE A 560 -12.86 -30.77 -11.10
C PHE A 560 -12.92 -32.18 -10.52
N ARG A 561 -11.77 -32.78 -10.18
CA ARG A 561 -11.65 -34.22 -9.89
C ARG A 561 -12.66 -34.75 -8.88
N SER A 562 -12.78 -34.13 -7.70
CA SER A 562 -13.66 -34.61 -6.63
C SER A 562 -15.13 -34.41 -6.95
N LEU A 563 -15.49 -33.30 -7.60
CA LEU A 563 -16.87 -33.01 -7.98
C LEU A 563 -17.31 -33.88 -9.16
N GLU A 564 -16.47 -34.02 -10.19
CA GLU A 564 -16.73 -34.84 -11.37
C GLU A 564 -16.88 -36.33 -11.00
N ALA A 565 -16.06 -36.82 -10.06
CA ALA A 565 -16.19 -38.19 -9.56
C ALA A 565 -17.47 -38.42 -8.74
N LYS A 566 -17.93 -37.42 -7.98
CA LYS A 566 -19.13 -37.52 -7.14
C LYS A 566 -20.42 -37.30 -7.94
N THR A 567 -20.38 -36.38 -8.89
CA THR A 567 -21.51 -35.98 -9.74
C THR A 567 -20.95 -35.70 -11.14
N PRO A 568 -20.98 -36.68 -12.05
CA PRO A 568 -20.49 -36.52 -13.41
C PRO A 568 -21.09 -35.29 -14.10
N GLY A 569 -20.25 -34.48 -14.75
CA GLY A 569 -20.64 -33.21 -15.34
C GLY A 569 -20.62 -32.00 -14.39
N ALA A 570 -20.43 -32.19 -13.08
CA ALA A 570 -20.40 -31.08 -12.11
C ALA A 570 -19.00 -30.45 -11.92
N GLY A 571 -17.94 -31.06 -12.46
CA GLY A 571 -16.59 -30.51 -12.41
C GLY A 571 -16.45 -29.24 -13.25
N GLY A 572 -15.68 -28.28 -12.75
CA GLY A 572 -15.44 -26.98 -13.37
C GLY A 572 -14.00 -26.73 -13.82
N LEU A 573 -13.73 -25.48 -14.19
CA LEU A 573 -12.42 -24.95 -14.56
C LEU A 573 -12.00 -23.89 -13.55
N PHE A 574 -10.74 -23.93 -13.12
CA PHE A 574 -10.13 -22.91 -12.27
C PHE A 574 -9.21 -22.01 -13.11
N SER A 575 -9.22 -20.71 -12.84
CA SER A 575 -8.40 -19.73 -13.56
C SER A 575 -7.78 -18.69 -12.66
N ILE A 576 -6.55 -18.30 -13.01
CA ILE A 576 -5.86 -17.12 -12.48
C ILE A 576 -5.54 -16.21 -13.67
N PHE A 577 -6.03 -14.99 -13.62
CA PHE A 577 -5.78 -13.95 -14.61
C PHE A 577 -4.74 -12.99 -14.06
N VAL A 578 -3.68 -12.71 -14.82
CA VAL A 578 -2.65 -11.74 -14.41
C VAL A 578 -3.08 -10.37 -14.93
N SER A 579 -3.29 -9.43 -14.02
CA SER A 579 -3.82 -8.11 -14.37
C SER A 579 -2.74 -7.07 -14.66
N ASP A 580 -3.17 -5.99 -15.30
CA ASP A 580 -2.30 -4.85 -15.57
C ASP A 580 -1.91 -4.02 -14.32
N LEU A 581 -2.43 -4.40 -13.14
CA LEU A 581 -2.03 -3.87 -11.84
C LEU A 581 -0.77 -4.55 -11.27
N CYS A 582 -0.32 -5.66 -11.88
CA CYS A 582 0.88 -6.38 -11.44
C CYS A 582 2.11 -5.48 -11.50
N LYS A 583 2.86 -5.40 -10.38
CA LYS A 583 4.14 -4.69 -10.29
C LYS A 583 5.36 -5.57 -10.59
N GLY A 584 5.16 -6.87 -10.83
CA GLY A 584 6.24 -7.80 -11.14
C GLY A 584 7.12 -8.18 -9.94
N CYS A 585 6.58 -8.17 -8.72
CA CYS A 585 7.37 -8.46 -7.51
C CYS A 585 7.86 -9.90 -7.37
N GLY A 586 7.24 -10.86 -8.07
CA GLY A 586 7.61 -12.28 -7.99
C GLY A 586 7.14 -13.02 -6.73
N GLU A 587 6.51 -12.35 -5.76
CA GLU A 587 5.99 -12.99 -4.53
C GLU A 587 5.09 -14.19 -4.83
N CYS A 588 4.19 -14.04 -5.80
CA CYS A 588 3.27 -15.10 -6.24
C CYS A 588 3.99 -16.33 -6.82
N VAL A 589 5.14 -16.13 -7.47
CA VAL A 589 5.99 -17.20 -8.00
C VAL A 589 6.76 -17.86 -6.85
N GLN A 590 7.31 -17.06 -5.94
CA GLN A 590 8.03 -17.56 -4.76
C GLN A 590 7.16 -18.51 -3.92
N VAL A 591 5.94 -18.09 -3.57
CA VAL A 591 5.03 -18.93 -2.77
C VAL A 591 4.41 -20.09 -3.58
N CYS A 592 4.45 -20.02 -4.91
CA CYS A 592 4.06 -21.16 -5.75
C CYS A 592 5.09 -22.29 -5.64
N GLY A 593 6.38 -21.95 -5.49
CA GLY A 593 7.46 -22.89 -5.23
C GLY A 593 7.49 -24.03 -6.24
N ASP A 594 7.66 -25.26 -5.73
CA ASP A 594 7.79 -26.48 -6.52
C ASP A 594 6.52 -26.86 -7.31
N HIS A 595 5.39 -26.19 -7.09
CA HIS A 595 4.23 -26.37 -7.95
C HIS A 595 4.51 -25.86 -9.37
N ASP A 596 5.35 -24.82 -9.52
CA ASP A 596 5.76 -24.29 -10.82
C ASP A 596 4.56 -23.93 -11.74
N ALA A 597 3.48 -23.43 -11.12
CA ALA A 597 2.28 -22.98 -11.82
C ALA A 597 2.33 -21.49 -12.20
N LEU A 598 3.34 -20.76 -11.73
CA LEU A 598 3.61 -19.37 -12.09
C LEU A 598 5.11 -19.20 -12.34
N ARG A 599 5.48 -18.47 -13.39
CA ARG A 599 6.88 -18.13 -13.71
C ARG A 599 7.01 -16.68 -14.10
N MET A 600 8.06 -16.00 -13.63
CA MET A 600 8.37 -14.65 -14.13
C MET A 600 8.85 -14.76 -15.58
N THR A 601 8.37 -13.86 -16.43
CA THR A 601 8.78 -13.75 -17.83
C THR A 601 8.89 -12.29 -18.22
N ARG A 602 9.81 -11.99 -19.15
CA ARG A 602 9.96 -10.64 -19.72
C ARG A 602 8.62 -10.18 -20.31
N GLU A 603 8.21 -8.97 -19.93
CA GLU A 603 7.02 -8.34 -20.47
C GLU A 603 7.23 -7.96 -21.95
N THR A 604 6.23 -8.26 -22.79
CA THR A 604 6.21 -7.93 -24.22
C THR A 604 4.86 -7.35 -24.62
N GLU A 605 4.80 -6.67 -25.77
CA GLU A 605 3.55 -6.14 -26.34
C GLU A 605 2.49 -7.25 -26.53
N ASP A 606 2.90 -8.42 -27.01
CA ASP A 606 2.03 -9.58 -27.22
C ASP A 606 1.53 -10.17 -25.90
N LEU A 607 2.45 -10.42 -24.95
CA LEU A 607 2.08 -10.97 -23.66
C LEU A 607 1.11 -10.04 -22.93
N ASN A 608 1.32 -8.72 -22.99
CA ASN A 608 0.41 -7.75 -22.42
C ASN A 608 -0.99 -7.82 -23.05
N ALA A 609 -1.08 -7.91 -24.38
CA ALA A 609 -2.34 -8.02 -25.09
C ALA A 609 -3.10 -9.33 -24.74
N GLU A 610 -2.38 -10.45 -24.62
CA GLU A 610 -2.94 -11.73 -24.20
C GLU A 610 -3.49 -11.69 -22.76
N LEU A 611 -2.69 -11.20 -21.82
CA LEU A 611 -3.09 -11.08 -20.41
C LEU A 611 -4.28 -10.13 -20.25
N THR A 612 -4.27 -8.98 -20.93
CA THR A 612 -5.37 -8.02 -20.89
C THR A 612 -6.64 -8.60 -21.52
N THR A 613 -6.53 -9.34 -22.63
CA THR A 613 -7.65 -10.07 -23.24
C THR A 613 -8.28 -11.05 -22.25
N ALA A 614 -7.45 -11.88 -21.60
CA ALA A 614 -7.92 -12.85 -20.62
C ALA A 614 -8.56 -12.17 -19.41
N GLN A 615 -8.00 -11.04 -18.95
CA GLN A 615 -8.57 -10.25 -17.88
C GLN A 615 -9.95 -9.68 -18.26
N VAL A 616 -10.12 -9.14 -19.47
CA VAL A 616 -11.43 -8.65 -19.95
C VAL A 616 -12.44 -9.79 -20.01
N PHE A 617 -12.04 -10.96 -20.54
CA PHE A 617 -12.90 -12.16 -20.53
C PHE A 617 -13.36 -12.52 -19.11
N SER A 618 -12.46 -12.45 -18.12
CA SER A 618 -12.80 -12.74 -16.72
C SER A 618 -13.95 -11.87 -16.20
N ARG A 619 -14.07 -10.63 -16.69
CA ARG A 619 -15.11 -9.69 -16.26
C ARG A 619 -16.50 -10.08 -16.72
N LEU A 620 -16.60 -10.78 -17.86
CA LEU A 620 -17.83 -11.30 -18.44
C LEU A 620 -18.35 -12.56 -17.72
N LEU A 621 -17.50 -13.22 -16.93
CA LEU A 621 -17.91 -14.36 -16.11
C LEU A 621 -18.67 -13.92 -14.86
N PRO A 622 -19.63 -14.72 -14.37
CA PRO A 622 -20.28 -14.49 -13.07
C PRO A 622 -19.29 -14.71 -11.92
N ASP A 623 -19.75 -14.48 -10.68
CA ASP A 623 -18.97 -14.83 -9.49
C ASP A 623 -18.84 -16.36 -9.36
N THR A 624 -17.83 -16.82 -8.63
CA THR A 624 -17.58 -18.26 -8.43
C THR A 624 -18.73 -18.93 -7.67
N PRO A 625 -19.37 -19.97 -8.22
CA PRO A 625 -20.43 -20.71 -7.54
C PRO A 625 -20.00 -21.35 -6.21
N GLN A 626 -20.92 -21.40 -5.23
CA GLN A 626 -20.68 -21.97 -3.89
C GLN A 626 -20.12 -23.40 -3.91
N LYS A 627 -20.50 -24.23 -4.89
CA LYS A 627 -20.00 -25.62 -5.03
C LYS A 627 -18.49 -25.70 -5.23
N PHE A 628 -17.86 -24.64 -5.71
CA PHE A 628 -16.42 -24.54 -5.97
C PHE A 628 -15.62 -23.91 -4.82
N LEU A 629 -16.29 -23.38 -3.80
CA LEU A 629 -15.65 -22.71 -2.66
C LEU A 629 -15.21 -23.69 -1.55
N GLY A 630 -15.45 -24.99 -1.72
CA GLY A 630 -15.09 -26.02 -0.76
C GLY A 630 -15.86 -25.86 0.56
N LEU A 631 -15.14 -25.79 1.69
CA LEU A 631 -15.72 -25.63 3.03
C LEU A 631 -15.85 -24.16 3.47
N TYR A 632 -15.69 -23.22 2.53
CA TYR A 632 -16.01 -21.82 2.74
C TYR A 632 -17.45 -21.54 2.31
N ASN A 633 -18.25 -20.91 3.16
CA ASN A 633 -19.62 -20.51 2.88
C ASN A 633 -19.67 -18.99 2.68
N ASP A 634 -19.98 -18.55 1.47
CA ASP A 634 -20.04 -17.13 1.12
C ASP A 634 -21.19 -16.38 1.81
N GLY A 635 -22.23 -17.10 2.27
CA GLY A 635 -23.34 -16.55 3.06
C GLY A 635 -23.13 -16.57 4.58
N ASP A 636 -22.03 -17.18 5.05
CA ASP A 636 -21.63 -17.28 6.47
C ASP A 636 -20.11 -17.53 6.59
N ALA A 637 -19.33 -16.46 6.40
CA ALA A 637 -17.87 -16.52 6.47
C ALA A 637 -17.37 -16.93 7.87
N ALA A 638 -18.06 -16.52 8.94
CA ALA A 638 -17.66 -16.80 10.32
C ALA A 638 -17.83 -18.28 10.69
N GLY A 639 -18.88 -18.93 10.19
CA GLY A 639 -19.12 -20.37 10.35
C GLY A 639 -18.26 -21.28 9.46
N SER A 640 -17.43 -20.71 8.59
CA SER A 640 -16.58 -21.48 7.67
C SER A 640 -15.36 -22.12 8.36
N ARG A 641 -14.86 -23.22 7.81
CA ARG A 641 -13.65 -23.88 8.34
C ARG A 641 -12.41 -23.00 8.11
N GLU A 642 -11.61 -22.79 9.16
CA GLU A 642 -10.41 -21.93 9.12
C GLU A 642 -9.49 -22.19 7.90
N ALA A 643 -9.18 -23.46 7.62
CA ALA A 643 -8.32 -23.84 6.50
C ALA A 643 -8.89 -23.47 5.12
N ALA A 644 -10.21 -23.32 5.00
CA ALA A 644 -10.90 -22.99 3.75
C ALA A 644 -11.12 -21.48 3.57
N LEU A 645 -10.87 -20.65 4.60
CA LEU A 645 -11.13 -19.21 4.55
C LEU A 645 -10.47 -18.52 3.36
N ARG A 646 -9.32 -19.01 2.87
CA ARG A 646 -8.61 -18.50 1.68
C ARG A 646 -9.49 -18.45 0.43
N ASN A 647 -10.46 -19.36 0.32
CA ASN A 647 -11.33 -19.48 -0.84
C ASN A 647 -12.31 -18.31 -0.98
N HIS A 648 -12.49 -17.48 0.06
CA HIS A 648 -13.28 -16.24 -0.07
C HIS A 648 -12.74 -15.30 -1.15
N LEU A 649 -11.44 -15.38 -1.48
CA LEU A 649 -10.80 -14.61 -2.55
C LEU A 649 -11.16 -15.09 -3.97
N MET A 650 -11.89 -16.20 -4.12
CA MET A 650 -12.50 -16.61 -5.39
C MET A 650 -13.81 -15.87 -5.68
N VAL A 651 -14.34 -15.14 -4.68
CA VAL A 651 -15.54 -14.31 -4.80
C VAL A 651 -15.11 -12.90 -5.16
N ARG A 652 -15.57 -12.37 -6.30
CA ARG A 652 -15.04 -11.13 -6.89
C ARG A 652 -15.18 -9.93 -5.96
N ARG A 653 -16.35 -9.74 -5.35
CA ARG A 653 -16.58 -8.60 -4.43
C ARG A 653 -15.61 -8.62 -3.25
N ASN A 654 -15.26 -9.80 -2.73
CA ASN A 654 -14.31 -9.95 -1.63
C ASN A 654 -12.87 -9.68 -2.10
N TYR A 655 -12.51 -10.23 -3.28
CA TYR A 655 -11.19 -10.03 -3.89
C TYR A 655 -10.91 -8.54 -4.19
N GLU A 656 -11.93 -7.81 -4.66
CA GLU A 656 -11.86 -6.40 -5.04
C GLU A 656 -12.25 -5.45 -3.90
N ALA A 657 -12.37 -5.95 -2.67
CA ALA A 657 -12.57 -5.12 -1.48
C ALA A 657 -11.39 -4.17 -1.23
N LEU A 658 -10.24 -4.43 -1.83
CA LEU A 658 -9.15 -3.48 -2.05
C LEU A 658 -8.76 -3.60 -3.52
N VAL A 659 -8.48 -2.49 -4.20
CA VAL A 659 -8.06 -2.48 -5.60
C VAL A 659 -6.76 -1.73 -5.74
N SER A 660 -5.66 -2.41 -6.07
CA SER A 660 -4.35 -1.75 -6.20
C SER A 660 -4.30 -0.74 -7.36
N GLY A 661 -3.10 -0.33 -7.75
CA GLY A 661 -2.83 0.79 -8.67
C GLY A 661 -2.18 1.97 -7.95
N ASP A 662 -2.05 1.87 -6.64
CA ASP A 662 -1.29 2.77 -5.78
C ASP A 662 0.24 2.62 -5.92
N GLY A 663 0.94 3.50 -5.20
CA GLY A 663 2.39 3.66 -5.21
C GLY A 663 3.19 2.88 -4.19
N ALA A 664 2.65 1.82 -3.57
CA ALA A 664 3.44 0.99 -2.68
C ALA A 664 4.57 0.26 -3.44
N CYS A 665 5.64 -0.11 -2.72
CA CYS A 665 6.72 -0.93 -3.27
C CYS A 665 6.20 -2.25 -3.86
N ALA A 666 6.84 -2.74 -4.91
CA ALA A 666 6.68 -4.12 -5.36
C ALA A 666 6.98 -5.07 -4.19
N GLY A 667 6.04 -5.98 -3.89
CA GLY A 667 6.20 -6.94 -2.78
C GLY A 667 5.79 -6.44 -1.41
N CYS A 668 5.27 -5.22 -1.27
CA CYS A 668 4.97 -4.61 0.03
C CYS A 668 4.14 -5.51 0.98
N GLY A 669 4.72 -5.87 2.13
CA GLY A 669 4.06 -6.74 3.11
C GLY A 669 2.82 -6.13 3.77
N GLU A 670 2.77 -4.80 3.90
CA GLU A 670 1.61 -4.09 4.48
C GLU A 670 0.32 -4.36 3.71
N LYS A 671 0.41 -4.39 2.37
CA LYS A 671 -0.77 -4.49 1.52
C LYS A 671 -1.43 -5.86 1.55
N SER A 672 -0.66 -6.94 1.69
CA SER A 672 -1.23 -8.28 1.85
C SER A 672 -2.07 -8.37 3.13
N ILE A 673 -1.64 -7.71 4.21
CA ILE A 673 -2.41 -7.61 5.46
C ILE A 673 -3.62 -6.67 5.31
N LEU A 674 -3.44 -5.48 4.72
CA LEU A 674 -4.53 -4.52 4.55
C LEU A 674 -5.64 -5.06 3.64
N ARG A 675 -5.27 -5.77 2.57
CA ARG A 675 -6.21 -6.51 1.72
C ARG A 675 -6.92 -7.60 2.52
N SER A 676 -6.21 -8.30 3.42
CA SER A 676 -6.81 -9.31 4.29
C SER A 676 -7.91 -8.70 5.17
N ALA A 677 -7.66 -7.55 5.80
CA ALA A 677 -8.65 -6.85 6.60
C ALA A 677 -9.88 -6.44 5.75
N ALA A 678 -9.65 -5.87 4.57
CA ALA A 678 -10.71 -5.44 3.68
C ALA A 678 -11.58 -6.60 3.15
N SER A 679 -10.93 -7.63 2.61
CA SER A 679 -11.60 -8.80 1.99
C SER A 679 -12.37 -9.65 3.01
N VAL A 680 -11.83 -9.84 4.21
CA VAL A 680 -12.52 -10.54 5.30
C VAL A 680 -13.72 -9.73 5.82
N THR A 681 -13.58 -8.40 5.92
CA THR A 681 -14.69 -7.53 6.35
C THR A 681 -15.83 -7.56 5.33
N GLU A 682 -15.54 -7.48 4.03
CA GLU A 682 -16.55 -7.61 2.95
C GLU A 682 -17.21 -9.00 2.96
N ALA A 683 -16.43 -10.07 3.11
CA ALA A 683 -16.94 -11.44 3.20
C ALA A 683 -17.89 -11.65 4.40
N TYR A 684 -17.63 -10.99 5.53
CA TYR A 684 -18.44 -11.11 6.74
C TYR A 684 -19.68 -10.21 6.71
N MET A 685 -19.52 -8.92 6.38
CA MET A 685 -20.56 -7.91 6.53
C MET A 685 -21.56 -7.89 5.38
N ARG A 686 -21.13 -8.17 4.13
CA ARG A 686 -22.03 -8.07 2.97
C ARG A 686 -23.25 -9.00 3.07
N PRO A 687 -23.10 -10.29 3.42
CA PRO A 687 -24.25 -11.16 3.62
C PRO A 687 -25.16 -10.73 4.77
N LEU A 688 -24.61 -10.14 5.84
CA LEU A 688 -25.40 -9.60 6.95
C LEU A 688 -26.28 -8.44 6.50
N TYR A 689 -25.71 -7.52 5.72
CA TYR A 689 -26.44 -6.36 5.19
C TYR A 689 -27.55 -6.78 4.23
N HIS A 690 -27.29 -7.75 3.35
CA HIS A 690 -28.32 -8.24 2.43
C HIS A 690 -29.47 -8.93 3.17
N LYS A 691 -29.18 -9.75 4.19
CA LYS A 691 -30.20 -10.37 5.05
C LYS A 691 -31.01 -9.31 5.83
N LYS A 692 -30.35 -8.26 6.33
CA LYS A 692 -31.03 -7.13 6.97
C LYS A 692 -31.96 -6.41 6.00
N ALA A 693 -31.49 -6.07 4.80
CA ALA A 693 -32.30 -5.40 3.78
C ALA A 693 -33.57 -6.17 3.44
N ASP A 694 -33.46 -7.50 3.25
CA ASP A 694 -34.61 -8.35 2.93
C ASP A 694 -35.61 -8.40 4.10
N ARG A 695 -35.11 -8.43 5.35
CA ARG A 695 -35.94 -8.38 6.56
C ARG A 695 -36.66 -7.03 6.71
N LEU A 696 -35.97 -5.91 6.49
CA LEU A 696 -36.56 -4.57 6.57
C LEU A 696 -37.64 -4.35 5.50
N ARG A 697 -37.43 -4.87 4.27
CA ARG A 697 -38.45 -4.85 3.21
C ARG A 697 -39.71 -5.60 3.61
N ALA A 698 -39.55 -6.83 4.09
CA ALA A 698 -40.68 -7.64 4.53
C ALA A 698 -41.49 -6.94 5.65
N LYS A 699 -40.80 -6.26 6.59
CA LYS A 699 -41.46 -5.47 7.63
C LYS A 699 -42.15 -4.23 7.08
N ALA A 700 -41.52 -3.51 6.15
CA ALA A 700 -42.11 -2.34 5.50
C ALA A 700 -43.38 -2.70 4.72
N ASP A 701 -43.37 -3.81 3.97
CA ASP A 701 -44.53 -4.27 3.21
C ASP A 701 -45.69 -4.69 4.13
N ARG A 702 -45.38 -5.28 5.30
CA ARG A 702 -46.39 -5.55 6.34
C ARG A 702 -46.96 -4.24 6.91
N LEU A 703 -46.11 -3.30 7.33
CA LEU A 703 -46.53 -2.01 7.88
C LEU A 703 -47.42 -1.23 6.91
N GLU A 704 -47.09 -1.22 5.63
CA GLU A 704 -47.89 -0.55 4.60
C GLU A 704 -49.31 -1.14 4.48
N LYS A 705 -49.44 -2.46 4.66
CA LYS A 705 -50.72 -3.18 4.55
C LYS A 705 -51.59 -3.06 5.80
N GLU A 706 -51.00 -3.22 7.00
CA GLU A 706 -51.76 -3.37 8.26
C GLU A 706 -51.46 -2.30 9.31
N GLY A 707 -50.46 -1.44 9.09
CA GLY A 707 -49.95 -0.51 10.10
C GLY A 707 -50.96 0.55 10.57
N VAL A 708 -51.75 1.12 9.67
CA VAL A 708 -52.76 2.14 10.03
C VAL A 708 -53.87 1.51 10.89
N GLU A 709 -54.32 0.32 10.53
CA GLU A 709 -55.30 -0.43 11.32
C GLU A 709 -54.75 -0.79 12.70
N LYS A 710 -53.48 -1.21 12.77
CA LYS A 710 -52.78 -1.51 14.03
C LYS A 710 -52.65 -0.29 14.94
N LEU A 711 -52.36 0.90 14.40
CA LEU A 711 -52.33 2.15 15.18
C LEU A 711 -53.72 2.53 15.69
N ALA A 712 -54.76 2.40 14.87
CA ALA A 712 -56.13 2.65 15.29
C ALA A 712 -56.55 1.69 16.42
N ALA A 713 -56.21 0.40 16.30
CA ALA A 713 -56.43 -0.60 17.34
C ALA A 713 -55.63 -0.30 18.62
N LEU A 714 -54.39 0.17 18.49
CA LEU A 714 -53.56 0.60 19.62
C LEU A 714 -54.21 1.77 20.35
N ARG A 715 -54.63 2.80 19.62
CA ARG A 715 -55.29 3.99 20.20
C ARG A 715 -56.57 3.61 20.94
N ALA A 716 -57.40 2.75 20.33
CA ALA A 716 -58.63 2.26 20.95
C ALA A 716 -58.37 1.44 22.23
N ARG A 717 -57.26 0.69 22.27
CA ARG A 717 -56.85 -0.10 23.44
C ARG A 717 -56.22 0.75 24.55
N SER A 718 -55.34 1.68 24.18
CA SER A 718 -54.59 2.54 25.10
C SER A 718 -54.10 3.81 24.40
N GLU A 719 -54.76 4.93 24.68
CA GLU A 719 -54.36 6.26 24.19
C GLU A 719 -52.93 6.61 24.66
N THR A 720 -52.55 6.21 25.88
CA THR A 720 -51.22 6.47 26.43
C THR A 720 -50.12 5.76 25.63
N GLU A 721 -50.28 4.47 25.31
CA GLU A 721 -49.31 3.74 24.48
C GLU A 721 -49.25 4.35 23.07
N TYR A 722 -50.40 4.72 22.50
CA TYR A 722 -50.45 5.37 21.19
C TYR A 722 -49.69 6.70 21.17
N GLN A 723 -49.89 7.57 22.17
CA GLN A 723 -49.19 8.85 22.26
C GLN A 723 -47.70 8.67 22.49
N LEU A 724 -47.28 7.67 23.28
CA LEU A 724 -45.86 7.33 23.43
C LEU A 724 -45.23 6.82 22.15
N PHE A 725 -45.93 5.96 21.40
CA PHE A 725 -45.46 5.49 20.10
C PHE A 725 -45.28 6.66 19.12
N ARG A 726 -46.30 7.54 19.04
CA ARG A 726 -46.26 8.75 18.21
C ARG A 726 -45.14 9.71 18.64
N LYS A 727 -44.95 9.94 19.94
CA LYS A 727 -43.87 10.77 20.50
C LYS A 727 -42.50 10.17 20.15
N THR A 728 -42.33 8.85 20.26
CA THR A 728 -41.07 8.16 19.91
C THR A 728 -40.75 8.30 18.43
N TYR A 729 -41.74 8.09 17.55
CA TYR A 729 -41.61 8.33 16.12
C TYR A 729 -41.21 9.79 15.84
N ALA A 730 -41.91 10.75 16.44
CA ALA A 730 -41.63 12.17 16.24
C ALA A 730 -40.21 12.54 16.71
N HIS A 731 -39.81 12.03 17.87
CA HIS A 731 -38.50 12.28 18.46
C HIS A 731 -37.38 11.76 17.56
N VAL A 732 -37.41 10.47 17.19
CA VAL A 732 -36.27 9.79 16.56
C VAL A 732 -36.35 9.79 15.04
N ILE A 733 -37.50 9.49 14.45
CA ILE A 733 -37.63 9.21 13.01
C ILE A 733 -37.67 10.49 12.18
N ILE A 734 -38.40 11.51 12.64
CA ILE A 734 -38.45 12.84 12.00
C ILE A 734 -37.61 13.89 12.74
N ASN A 735 -36.79 13.45 13.72
CA ASN A 735 -35.77 14.23 14.41
C ASN A 735 -36.30 15.50 15.13
N LEU A 736 -37.41 15.38 15.85
CA LEU A 736 -37.99 16.47 16.66
C LEU A 736 -37.65 16.38 18.15
N GLY A 737 -36.69 15.52 18.54
CA GLY A 737 -36.16 15.45 19.90
C GLY A 737 -35.57 16.78 20.37
N GLY A 738 -35.84 17.13 21.63
CA GLY A 738 -35.33 18.31 22.32
C GLY A 738 -34.37 17.98 23.47
N GLU A 739 -33.90 19.02 24.16
CA GLU A 739 -33.03 18.85 25.36
C GLU A 739 -33.75 18.21 26.53
N ASP A 740 -35.08 18.40 26.61
CA ASP A 740 -35.97 17.79 27.58
C ASP A 740 -37.35 17.48 26.96
N ASP A 741 -38.27 16.95 27.76
CA ASP A 741 -39.62 16.60 27.31
C ASP A 741 -40.45 17.82 26.89
N ALA A 742 -40.26 18.99 27.52
CA ALA A 742 -40.98 20.20 27.20
C ALA A 742 -40.49 20.81 25.87
N ASP A 743 -39.18 20.81 25.62
CA ASP A 743 -38.60 21.18 24.34
C ASP A 743 -39.04 20.23 23.22
N THR A 744 -39.04 18.92 23.48
CA THR A 744 -39.53 17.91 22.53
C THR A 744 -41.00 18.17 22.17
N ALA A 745 -41.87 18.39 23.16
CA ALA A 745 -43.28 18.70 22.93
C ALA A 745 -43.44 19.98 22.08
N ARG A 746 -42.72 21.05 22.43
CA ARG A 746 -42.73 22.33 21.69
C ARG A 746 -42.26 22.17 20.24
N ARG A 747 -41.23 21.35 19.99
CA ARG A 747 -40.74 21.07 18.62
C ARG A 747 -41.79 20.35 17.79
N ILE A 748 -42.50 19.39 18.38
CA ILE A 748 -43.60 18.68 17.74
C ILE A 748 -44.74 19.65 17.43
N GLU A 749 -45.19 20.45 18.41
CA GLU A 749 -46.25 21.45 18.20
C GLU A 749 -45.89 22.45 17.10
N ASN A 750 -44.67 22.99 17.11
CA ASN A 750 -44.19 23.91 16.08
C ASN A 750 -44.15 23.27 14.69
N TYR A 751 -43.73 22.01 14.61
CA TYR A 751 -43.73 21.26 13.35
C TYR A 751 -45.15 21.08 12.82
N GLU A 752 -46.08 20.65 13.68
CA GLU A 752 -47.48 20.41 13.28
C GLU A 752 -48.23 21.71 12.93
N ALA A 753 -47.94 22.82 13.63
CA ALA A 753 -48.47 24.12 13.29
C ALA A 753 -48.03 24.58 11.89
N LYS A 754 -46.83 24.18 11.45
CA LYS A 754 -46.25 24.56 10.16
C LYS A 754 -46.60 23.59 9.02
N HIS A 755 -46.71 22.30 9.32
CA HIS A 755 -46.80 21.23 8.32
C HIS A 755 -48.11 20.42 8.37
N GLY A 756 -49.00 20.71 9.33
CA GLY A 756 -50.18 19.91 9.62
C GLY A 756 -49.87 18.77 10.60
N GLY A 757 -50.93 18.19 11.18
CA GLY A 757 -50.79 17.12 12.17
C GLY A 757 -50.17 15.83 11.60
N ILE A 758 -49.36 15.15 12.41
CA ILE A 758 -48.80 13.82 12.12
C ILE A 758 -49.93 12.79 12.22
N THR A 759 -50.58 12.52 11.10
CA THR A 759 -51.64 11.50 10.98
C THR A 759 -51.07 10.09 11.03
N ASP A 760 -51.89 9.08 11.36
CA ASP A 760 -51.48 7.66 11.35
C ASP A 760 -50.93 7.24 9.97
N ALA A 761 -51.54 7.73 8.89
CA ALA A 761 -51.07 7.46 7.52
C ALA A 761 -49.68 8.05 7.26
N LEU A 762 -49.42 9.29 7.72
CA LEU A 762 -48.10 9.92 7.61
C LEU A 762 -47.05 9.21 8.48
N LEU A 763 -47.44 8.78 9.69
CA LEU A 763 -46.57 8.06 10.60
C LEU A 763 -46.12 6.72 9.98
N ILE A 764 -47.08 5.92 9.51
CA ILE A 764 -46.79 4.63 8.87
C ILE A 764 -46.01 4.83 7.56
N GLY A 765 -46.42 5.80 6.74
CA GLY A 765 -45.72 6.15 5.51
C GLY A 765 -44.26 6.54 5.75
N GLY A 766 -43.98 7.32 6.79
CA GLY A 766 -42.63 7.69 7.19
C GLY A 766 -41.80 6.50 7.68
N MET A 767 -42.38 5.62 8.51
CA MET A 767 -41.70 4.38 8.93
C MET A 767 -41.36 3.48 7.73
N VAL A 768 -42.33 3.27 6.82
CA VAL A 768 -42.14 2.48 5.59
C VAL A 768 -41.04 3.09 4.72
N ALA A 769 -41.03 4.41 4.55
CA ALA A 769 -40.00 5.12 3.78
C ALA A 769 -38.60 4.91 4.39
N VAL A 770 -38.45 5.03 5.71
CA VAL A 770 -37.17 4.83 6.40
C VAL A 770 -36.68 3.37 6.28
N LEU A 771 -37.55 2.39 6.52
CA LEU A 771 -37.19 0.97 6.39
C LEU A 771 -36.80 0.60 4.95
N ARG A 772 -37.53 1.12 3.94
CA ARG A 772 -37.21 0.90 2.53
C ARG A 772 -35.92 1.60 2.12
N GLN A 773 -35.65 2.80 2.62
CA GLN A 773 -34.41 3.54 2.37
C GLN A 773 -33.21 2.80 2.99
N ASP A 774 -33.33 2.32 4.22
CA ASP A 774 -32.26 1.57 4.88
C ASP A 774 -32.01 0.22 4.18
N ALA A 775 -33.07 -0.48 3.77
CA ALA A 775 -32.93 -1.67 2.93
C ALA A 775 -32.24 -1.39 1.60
N PHE A 776 -32.58 -0.28 0.93
CA PHE A 776 -31.91 0.17 -0.29
C PHE A 776 -30.42 0.45 -0.04
N ASN A 777 -30.10 1.17 1.04
CA ASN A 777 -28.73 1.46 1.43
C ASN A 777 -27.93 0.17 1.65
N HIS A 778 -28.50 -0.84 2.30
CA HIS A 778 -27.80 -2.09 2.59
C HIS A 778 -27.57 -3.00 1.36
N LYS A 779 -28.40 -2.93 0.31
CA LYS A 779 -28.38 -3.92 -0.79
C LYS A 779 -28.24 -3.35 -2.20
N ASP A 780 -28.78 -2.16 -2.48
CA ASP A 780 -29.00 -1.67 -3.85
C ASP A 780 -28.29 -0.35 -4.15
N LEU A 781 -27.75 0.33 -3.14
CA LEU A 781 -26.91 1.51 -3.34
C LEU A 781 -25.65 1.15 -4.15
N GLN A 782 -25.39 1.91 -5.21
CA GLN A 782 -24.07 1.96 -5.83
C GLN A 782 -23.25 2.98 -5.05
N SER A 783 -22.48 2.52 -4.06
CA SER A 783 -21.63 3.41 -3.26
C SER A 783 -20.47 4.01 -4.07
N ILE A 784 -19.92 3.24 -5.01
CA ILE A 784 -18.75 3.63 -5.82
C ILE A 784 -19.16 3.81 -7.27
N ASP A 785 -18.84 4.99 -7.82
CA ASP A 785 -19.14 5.34 -9.21
C ASP A 785 -18.57 4.32 -10.21
N GLY A 786 -19.38 3.93 -11.19
CA GLY A 786 -19.00 2.97 -12.23
C GLY A 786 -18.82 1.52 -11.81
N ARG A 787 -19.15 1.14 -10.56
CA ARG A 787 -19.06 -0.24 -10.05
C ARG A 787 -20.43 -0.89 -9.82
N ARG A 788 -20.47 -2.16 -9.40
CA ARG A 788 -21.74 -2.86 -9.11
C ARG A 788 -22.47 -2.20 -7.95
N ALA A 789 -23.79 -2.07 -8.07
CA ALA A 789 -24.66 -1.82 -6.94
C ALA A 789 -24.67 -3.07 -6.03
N ASN A 790 -24.16 -2.94 -4.81
CA ASN A 790 -24.16 -4.02 -3.83
C ASN A 790 -24.50 -3.54 -2.41
N GLY A 791 -24.87 -2.26 -2.27
CA GLY A 791 -25.13 -1.58 -1.01
C GLY A 791 -24.00 -0.61 -0.60
N MET A 792 -24.20 -0.04 0.57
CA MET A 792 -23.26 0.85 1.24
C MET A 792 -21.94 0.15 1.55
N SER A 793 -20.92 0.95 1.88
CA SER A 793 -19.64 0.41 2.34
C SER A 793 -19.84 -0.40 3.63
N VAL A 794 -19.21 -1.56 3.71
CA VAL A 794 -19.23 -2.43 4.91
C VAL A 794 -18.30 -1.96 6.02
N MET A 795 -17.40 -1.02 5.69
CA MET A 795 -16.37 -0.53 6.59
C MET A 795 -15.96 0.90 6.28
N MET A 796 -15.27 1.50 7.23
CA MET A 796 -14.53 2.75 7.06
C MET A 796 -13.14 2.59 7.66
N MET A 797 -12.15 3.34 7.20
CA MET A 797 -10.81 3.32 7.76
C MET A 797 -10.33 4.73 8.12
N GLY A 798 -9.95 4.94 9.37
CA GLY A 798 -9.13 6.08 9.77
C GLY A 798 -7.67 5.65 9.90
N ALA A 799 -6.77 6.38 9.27
CA ALA A 799 -5.37 6.04 9.18
C ALA A 799 -4.49 7.08 9.87
N SER A 800 -3.43 6.60 10.53
CA SER A 800 -2.31 7.42 10.97
C SER A 800 -1.25 7.52 9.88
N THR A 801 -0.72 8.72 9.66
CA THR A 801 0.34 8.98 8.65
C THR A 801 1.47 7.96 8.67
N GLY A 802 1.80 7.39 7.52
CA GLY A 802 2.84 6.36 7.37
C GLY A 802 2.93 5.87 5.93
N CYS A 803 3.56 4.72 5.69
CA CYS A 803 3.57 4.12 4.35
C CYS A 803 2.14 3.89 3.85
N ASN A 804 1.25 3.39 4.72
CA ASN A 804 -0.16 3.17 4.41
C ASN A 804 -0.90 4.39 3.87
N THR A 805 -0.58 5.60 4.34
CA THR A 805 -1.20 6.83 3.86
C THR A 805 -0.52 7.32 2.59
N VAL A 806 0.79 7.13 2.46
CA VAL A 806 1.49 7.54 1.23
C VAL A 806 0.98 6.77 0.02
N TYR A 807 0.88 5.43 0.09
CA TYR A 807 0.26 4.69 -1.02
C TYR A 807 -1.28 4.73 -0.99
N GLY A 808 -1.91 4.93 0.16
CA GLY A 808 -3.38 4.97 0.28
C GLY A 808 -4.03 6.27 -0.21
N SER A 809 -3.32 7.40 -0.12
CA SER A 809 -3.88 8.73 -0.38
C SER A 809 -2.93 9.69 -1.13
N THR A 810 -2.12 9.17 -2.05
CA THR A 810 -1.43 10.02 -3.04
C THR A 810 -2.21 9.98 -4.37
N PRO A 811 -2.79 11.11 -4.82
CA PRO A 811 -3.43 11.18 -6.12
C PRO A 811 -2.49 10.80 -7.28
N PRO A 812 -3.01 10.15 -8.34
CA PRO A 812 -4.43 9.85 -8.57
C PRO A 812 -4.86 8.44 -8.12
N GLY A 813 -3.99 7.65 -7.50
CA GLY A 813 -4.23 6.22 -7.21
C GLY A 813 -4.71 5.96 -5.79
N ASN A 814 -6.02 5.84 -5.59
CA ASN A 814 -6.62 5.43 -4.32
C ASN A 814 -6.97 3.93 -4.34
N PRO A 815 -6.38 3.08 -3.48
CA PRO A 815 -6.68 1.66 -3.49
C PRO A 815 -7.93 1.26 -2.69
N HIS A 816 -8.56 2.20 -1.99
CA HIS A 816 -9.65 1.95 -1.05
C HIS A 816 -11.03 2.18 -1.69
N PRO A 817 -11.80 1.12 -1.98
CA PRO A 817 -13.19 1.20 -2.43
C PRO A 817 -14.17 1.38 -1.24
N TYR A 818 -13.79 2.21 -0.27
CA TYR A 818 -14.55 2.50 0.94
C TYR A 818 -14.06 3.83 1.54
N PRO A 819 -14.80 4.48 2.45
CA PRO A 819 -14.34 5.68 3.13
C PRO A 819 -13.00 5.44 3.83
N TRP A 820 -11.99 6.22 3.44
CA TRP A 820 -10.66 6.19 3.99
C TRP A 820 -10.23 7.62 4.29
N MET A 821 -9.71 7.86 5.49
CA MET A 821 -9.28 9.18 5.95
C MET A 821 -7.89 9.09 6.57
N ASN A 822 -7.01 10.03 6.18
CA ASN A 822 -5.80 10.34 6.94
C ASN A 822 -6.07 11.61 7.75
N SER A 823 -5.87 11.55 9.07
CA SER A 823 -5.82 12.75 9.91
C SER A 823 -4.35 13.21 10.03
N LEU A 824 -3.69 12.85 11.14
CA LEU A 824 -2.28 13.10 11.39
C LEU A 824 -1.57 11.81 11.82
N PHE A 825 -0.28 11.92 12.10
CA PHE A 825 0.53 10.79 12.51
C PHE A 825 0.09 10.20 13.86
N GLN A 826 -0.26 11.07 14.81
CA GLN A 826 -0.50 10.72 16.22
C GLN A 826 -1.96 10.40 16.58
N ASP A 827 -2.95 10.80 15.76
CA ASP A 827 -4.36 10.86 16.17
C ASP A 827 -5.31 9.99 15.33
N GLY A 828 -4.80 9.17 14.41
CA GLY A 828 -5.61 8.25 13.59
C GLY A 828 -6.55 7.36 14.41
N ALA A 829 -6.13 6.92 15.60
CA ALA A 829 -6.98 6.18 16.54
C ALA A 829 -8.13 7.02 17.10
N THR A 830 -7.86 8.27 17.48
CA THR A 830 -8.84 9.19 18.08
C THR A 830 -9.93 9.56 17.07
N ILE A 831 -9.54 9.96 15.85
CA ILE A 831 -10.53 10.33 14.82
C ILE A 831 -11.42 9.15 14.44
N SER A 832 -10.85 7.94 14.37
CA SER A 832 -11.59 6.71 14.09
C SER A 832 -12.58 6.37 15.21
N TRP A 833 -12.22 6.63 16.47
CA TRP A 833 -13.14 6.47 17.59
C TRP A 833 -14.31 7.45 17.49
N LEU A 834 -14.08 8.71 17.15
CA LEU A 834 -15.15 9.70 16.94
C LEU A 834 -16.08 9.30 15.79
N MET A 835 -15.53 8.77 14.68
CA MET A 835 -16.32 8.17 13.60
C MET A 835 -17.15 6.99 14.11
N ALA A 836 -16.58 6.13 14.96
CA ALA A 836 -17.26 4.97 15.51
C ALA A 836 -18.45 5.35 16.41
N GLU A 837 -18.31 6.35 17.28
CA GLU A 837 -19.40 6.90 18.09
C GLU A 837 -20.51 7.46 17.21
N SER A 838 -20.15 8.22 16.17
CA SER A 838 -21.12 8.78 15.22
C SER A 838 -21.91 7.68 14.52
N VAL A 839 -21.23 6.61 14.09
CA VAL A 839 -21.86 5.46 13.43
C VAL A 839 -22.75 4.65 14.39
N ILE A 840 -22.41 4.55 15.68
CA ILE A 840 -23.29 3.92 16.69
C ILE A 840 -24.61 4.67 16.78
N ILE A 841 -24.55 6.01 16.89
CA ILE A 841 -25.75 6.86 17.00
C ILE A 841 -26.58 6.78 15.72
N GLU A 842 -25.95 6.88 14.55
CA GLU A 842 -26.63 6.78 13.25
C GLU A 842 -27.30 5.41 13.06
N HIS A 843 -26.60 4.32 13.39
CA HIS A 843 -27.15 2.96 13.31
C HIS A 843 -28.33 2.77 14.26
N ALA A 844 -28.22 3.30 15.49
CA ALA A 844 -29.32 3.28 16.44
C ALA A 844 -30.57 3.95 15.85
N ARG A 845 -30.43 5.19 15.37
CA ARG A 845 -31.55 6.03 14.93
C ARG A 845 -32.16 5.60 13.60
N HIS A 846 -31.34 5.22 12.63
CA HIS A 846 -31.81 4.97 11.26
C HIS A 846 -32.04 3.49 10.95
N SER A 847 -31.50 2.58 11.77
CA SER A 847 -31.40 1.17 11.42
C SER A 847 -31.95 0.24 12.50
N VAL A 848 -31.86 0.60 13.79
CA VAL A 848 -32.35 -0.23 14.91
C VAL A 848 -33.70 0.25 15.45
N VAL A 849 -33.84 1.53 15.80
CA VAL A 849 -35.08 2.09 16.35
C VAL A 849 -36.27 1.92 15.39
N PRO A 850 -36.16 2.20 14.07
CA PRO A 850 -37.28 2.02 13.15
C PRO A 850 -37.71 0.56 13.05
N GLU A 851 -36.76 -0.37 13.09
CA GLU A 851 -37.02 -1.81 13.06
C GLU A 851 -37.70 -2.28 14.35
N ARG A 852 -37.23 -1.85 15.52
CA ARG A 852 -37.85 -2.17 16.82
C ARG A 852 -39.25 -1.58 16.94
N LEU A 853 -39.48 -0.36 16.45
CA LEU A 853 -40.82 0.26 16.41
C LEU A 853 -41.77 -0.53 15.49
N ALA A 854 -41.28 -1.01 14.34
CA ALA A 854 -42.05 -1.85 13.45
C ALA A 854 -42.47 -3.15 14.15
N ASP A 855 -41.54 -3.84 14.81
CA ASP A 855 -41.82 -5.08 15.54
C ASP A 855 -42.79 -4.84 16.70
N ALA A 856 -42.62 -3.73 17.42
CA ALA A 856 -43.49 -3.35 18.51
C ALA A 856 -44.94 -3.19 18.04
N LEU A 857 -45.17 -2.46 16.94
CA LEU A 857 -46.51 -2.23 16.40
C LEU A 857 -47.12 -3.47 15.75
N LEU A 858 -46.32 -4.23 15.00
CA LEU A 858 -46.81 -5.37 14.23
C LEU A 858 -47.11 -6.59 15.12
N ASP A 859 -46.20 -6.89 16.05
CA ASP A 859 -46.13 -8.21 16.69
C ASP A 859 -46.47 -8.20 18.20
N ARG A 860 -46.34 -7.06 18.92
CA ARG A 860 -46.73 -7.01 20.35
C ARG A 860 -48.25 -6.90 20.51
N THR A 861 -48.82 -7.72 21.38
CA THR A 861 -50.25 -7.72 21.72
C THR A 861 -50.61 -6.85 22.93
N ALA A 862 -49.61 -6.44 23.73
CA ALA A 862 -49.70 -5.51 24.85
C ALA A 862 -48.34 -4.80 25.04
N ASN A 863 -48.30 -3.67 25.74
CA ASN A 863 -47.08 -2.87 25.95
C ASN A 863 -46.38 -2.54 24.61
N VAL A 864 -47.16 -2.03 23.63
CA VAL A 864 -46.63 -1.68 22.30
C VAL A 864 -45.66 -0.50 22.41
N ALA A 865 -45.93 0.45 23.30
CA ALA A 865 -44.97 1.48 23.69
C ALA A 865 -45.10 1.79 25.18
N THR A 866 -43.98 1.88 25.88
CA THR A 866 -43.90 2.20 27.30
C THR A 866 -42.95 3.38 27.53
N GLU A 867 -43.00 4.03 28.69
CA GLU A 867 -42.02 5.08 29.05
C GLU A 867 -40.58 4.55 29.02
N ALA A 868 -40.38 3.29 29.44
CA ALA A 868 -39.08 2.63 29.36
C ALA A 868 -38.62 2.40 27.91
N ASP A 869 -39.54 2.02 27.01
CA ASP A 869 -39.25 1.92 25.57
C ASP A 869 -38.89 3.31 24.99
N TYR A 870 -39.67 4.36 25.32
CA TYR A 870 -39.38 5.72 24.85
C TYR A 870 -37.99 6.19 25.30
N PHE A 871 -37.65 6.04 26.58
CA PHE A 871 -36.33 6.39 27.11
C PHE A 871 -35.22 5.59 26.41
N THR A 872 -35.39 4.27 26.30
CA THR A 872 -34.41 3.37 25.70
C THR A 872 -34.19 3.68 24.22
N LEU A 873 -35.24 3.91 23.44
CA LEU A 873 -35.15 4.12 21.99
C LEU A 873 -34.59 5.51 21.64
N THR A 874 -34.82 6.52 22.49
CA THR A 874 -34.29 7.88 22.28
C THR A 874 -32.82 8.04 22.70
N HIS A 875 -32.33 7.17 23.60
CA HIS A 875 -30.95 7.14 24.10
C HIS A 875 -30.20 5.87 23.68
N LEU A 876 -30.67 5.18 22.63
CA LEU A 876 -30.14 3.87 22.23
C LEU A 876 -28.68 3.99 21.78
N ASP A 877 -27.80 3.26 22.45
CA ASP A 877 -26.39 3.10 22.10
C ASP A 877 -25.98 1.62 22.06
N ASP A 878 -24.69 1.36 21.89
CA ASP A 878 -24.14 0.02 21.80
C ASP A 878 -24.29 -0.80 23.09
N ALA A 879 -24.52 -0.19 24.26
CA ALA A 879 -24.73 -0.94 25.50
C ALA A 879 -26.10 -1.64 25.53
N LEU A 880 -27.11 -1.05 24.87
CA LEU A 880 -28.50 -1.52 24.88
C LEU A 880 -28.91 -2.26 23.58
N MET A 881 -28.01 -2.32 22.60
CA MET A 881 -28.20 -3.11 21.37
C MET A 881 -28.05 -4.62 21.62
N THR A 882 -28.80 -5.43 20.88
CA THR A 882 -28.67 -6.89 20.86
C THR A 882 -27.39 -7.33 20.15
N GLU A 883 -26.97 -8.59 20.33
CA GLU A 883 -25.83 -9.15 19.60
C GLU A 883 -25.97 -9.02 18.07
N GLN A 884 -27.19 -9.22 17.56
CA GLN A 884 -27.46 -9.09 16.14
C GLN A 884 -27.29 -7.64 15.66
N GLU A 885 -27.84 -6.68 16.38
CA GLU A 885 -27.74 -5.26 16.05
C GLU A 885 -26.29 -4.77 16.08
N ILE A 886 -25.48 -5.26 17.02
CA ILE A 886 -24.03 -5.00 17.08
C ILE A 886 -23.28 -5.65 15.92
N ARG A 887 -23.65 -6.88 15.50
CA ARG A 887 -23.04 -7.52 14.33
C ARG A 887 -23.32 -6.72 13.06
N GLU A 888 -24.55 -6.21 12.91
CA GLU A 888 -25.01 -5.38 11.79
C GLU A 888 -24.42 -3.95 11.79
N LEU A 889 -23.83 -3.49 12.89
CA LEU A 889 -23.18 -2.17 12.99
C LEU A 889 -21.98 -2.05 12.02
N PRO A 890 -21.83 -0.98 11.21
CA PRO A 890 -20.66 -0.80 10.34
C PRO A 890 -19.34 -0.79 11.13
N LYS A 891 -18.29 -1.38 10.56
CA LYS A 891 -16.99 -1.57 11.24
C LYS A 891 -16.00 -0.46 10.86
N ILE A 892 -15.38 0.15 11.87
CA ILE A 892 -14.37 1.20 11.72
C ILE A 892 -13.00 0.60 12.01
N TRP A 893 -12.14 0.60 11.00
CA TRP A 893 -10.75 0.19 11.15
C TRP A 893 -9.85 1.39 11.47
N VAL A 894 -8.98 1.23 12.46
CA VAL A 894 -7.84 2.12 12.69
C VAL A 894 -6.63 1.49 12.01
N VAL A 895 -5.92 2.20 11.14
CA VAL A 895 -4.76 1.64 10.42
C VAL A 895 -3.53 2.51 10.64
N GLY A 896 -2.41 1.91 11.04
CA GLY A 896 -1.17 2.65 11.29
C GLY A 896 0.06 1.74 11.25
N GLY A 897 1.22 2.32 10.95
CA GLY A 897 2.50 1.61 11.10
C GLY A 897 2.90 1.48 12.57
N ASP A 898 3.98 0.73 12.83
CA ASP A 898 4.49 0.55 14.19
C ASP A 898 4.90 1.86 14.89
N GLY A 899 5.42 2.84 14.16
CA GLY A 899 5.72 4.16 14.72
C GLY A 899 4.50 4.99 15.11
N ALA A 900 3.42 4.86 14.34
CA ALA A 900 2.17 5.58 14.64
C ALA A 900 1.49 4.99 15.87
N LEU A 901 1.29 3.67 15.89
CA LEU A 901 0.46 3.03 16.92
C LEU A 901 1.26 2.53 18.11
N GLY A 902 2.56 2.28 17.93
CA GLY A 902 3.48 1.80 18.96
C GLY A 902 4.21 2.91 19.71
N ASP A 903 4.40 4.09 19.09
CA ASP A 903 5.24 5.17 19.63
C ASP A 903 4.40 6.46 19.82
N ILE A 904 4.37 7.36 18.81
CA ILE A 904 3.82 8.71 18.94
C ILE A 904 2.32 8.74 19.28
N GLY A 905 1.54 7.81 18.71
CA GLY A 905 0.10 7.67 18.93
C GLY A 905 -0.27 6.66 20.00
N PHE A 906 0.70 6.01 20.66
CA PHE A 906 0.42 4.91 21.60
C PHE A 906 -0.50 5.32 22.75
N GLN A 907 -0.39 6.56 23.25
CA GLN A 907 -1.29 7.09 24.28
C GLN A 907 -2.75 7.12 23.80
N ASN A 908 -2.98 7.56 22.57
CA ASN A 908 -4.32 7.60 21.97
C ASN A 908 -4.85 6.19 21.71
N VAL A 909 -4.02 5.31 21.16
CA VAL A 909 -4.35 3.88 20.97
C VAL A 909 -4.76 3.23 22.29
N SER A 910 -3.95 3.41 23.33
CA SER A 910 -4.20 2.94 24.69
C SER A 910 -5.56 3.42 25.21
N LYS A 911 -5.87 4.72 25.05
CA LYS A 911 -7.15 5.29 25.47
C LYS A 911 -8.34 4.70 24.71
N VAL A 912 -8.24 4.56 23.39
CA VAL A 912 -9.34 4.04 22.55
C VAL A 912 -9.58 2.55 22.78
N ILE A 913 -8.52 1.76 23.01
CA ILE A 913 -8.68 0.35 23.41
C ILE A 913 -9.48 0.26 24.71
N LEU A 914 -9.18 1.13 25.68
CA LEU A 914 -9.91 1.17 26.96
C LEU A 914 -11.38 1.61 26.81
N GLN A 915 -11.73 2.38 25.77
CA GLN A 915 -13.14 2.69 25.47
C GLN A 915 -13.94 1.46 24.99
N ASN A 916 -13.24 0.43 24.49
CA ASN A 916 -13.79 -0.88 24.16
C ASN A 916 -15.05 -0.87 23.25
N ARG A 917 -15.12 0.03 22.27
CA ARG A 917 -16.28 0.13 21.36
C ARG A 917 -16.35 -1.05 20.38
N PRO A 918 -17.53 -1.65 20.17
CA PRO A 918 -17.67 -2.91 19.45
C PRO A 918 -17.44 -2.82 17.94
N ASN A 919 -17.54 -1.63 17.36
CA ASN A 919 -17.24 -1.38 15.95
C ASN A 919 -15.81 -0.92 15.67
N VAL A 920 -14.93 -0.76 16.67
CA VAL A 920 -13.54 -0.32 16.46
C VAL A 920 -12.59 -1.51 16.33
N LYS A 921 -11.87 -1.59 15.20
CA LYS A 921 -10.87 -2.65 14.91
C LYS A 921 -9.53 -2.01 14.53
N MET A 922 -8.50 -2.16 15.35
CA MET A 922 -7.21 -1.53 15.12
C MET A 922 -6.23 -2.49 14.45
N LEU A 923 -5.53 -2.02 13.41
CA LEU A 923 -4.56 -2.77 12.65
C LEU A 923 -3.22 -2.02 12.63
N MET A 924 -2.26 -2.55 13.38
CA MET A 924 -0.86 -2.13 13.33
C MET A 924 -0.10 -2.95 12.28
N LEU A 925 0.36 -2.26 11.25
CA LEU A 925 1.24 -2.79 10.21
C LEU A 925 2.69 -2.67 10.73
N ASP A 926 3.16 -3.69 11.43
CA ASP A 926 4.46 -3.69 12.11
C ASP A 926 5.59 -4.01 11.13
N THR A 927 6.25 -2.98 10.65
CA THR A 927 7.48 -3.10 9.85
C THR A 927 8.73 -3.09 10.73
N GLN A 928 8.58 -2.91 12.05
CA GLN A 928 9.67 -2.81 13.02
C GLN A 928 10.64 -1.65 12.75
N VAL A 929 10.24 -0.65 11.97
CA VAL A 929 11.00 0.58 11.64
C VAL A 929 10.01 1.64 11.15
N TYR A 930 10.40 2.91 11.18
CA TYR A 930 9.65 3.94 10.47
C TYR A 930 9.96 3.83 8.98
N SER A 931 9.20 2.99 8.30
CA SER A 931 9.43 2.71 6.90
C SER A 931 9.40 4.01 6.08
N ASN A 932 8.34 4.81 6.18
CA ASN A 932 8.17 5.98 5.32
C ASN A 932 9.33 7.00 5.36
N THR A 933 9.88 7.25 6.54
CA THR A 933 10.91 8.27 6.78
C THR A 933 12.34 7.77 6.59
N GLY A 934 12.53 6.59 5.99
CA GLY A 934 13.85 6.06 5.64
C GLY A 934 14.45 5.06 6.64
N GLY A 935 13.60 4.34 7.40
CA GLY A 935 14.04 3.23 8.24
C GLY A 935 14.57 3.65 9.62
N GLN A 936 14.00 4.71 10.19
CA GLN A 936 14.31 5.15 11.56
C GLN A 936 13.84 4.12 12.60
N ASN A 937 14.50 4.10 13.76
CA ASN A 937 14.09 3.24 14.86
C ASN A 937 12.69 3.59 15.39
N SER A 938 11.88 2.56 15.64
CA SER A 938 10.68 2.60 16.46
C SER A 938 10.89 1.85 17.78
N ASP A 939 9.94 1.97 18.72
CA ASP A 939 9.96 1.09 19.91
C ASP A 939 9.67 -0.36 19.52
N SER A 940 9.04 -0.60 18.36
CA SER A 940 8.85 -1.93 17.79
C SER A 940 10.08 -2.47 17.04
N SER A 941 11.13 -1.67 16.81
CA SER A 941 12.39 -2.17 16.23
C SER A 941 13.04 -3.18 17.16
N THR A 942 13.50 -4.30 16.60
CA THR A 942 14.31 -5.29 17.33
C THR A 942 15.57 -4.65 17.90
N MET A 943 16.22 -5.26 18.90
CA MET A 943 17.44 -4.71 19.51
C MET A 943 18.51 -4.34 18.46
N LEU A 944 18.70 -5.18 17.44
CA LEU A 944 19.64 -4.91 16.34
C LEU A 944 19.03 -4.15 15.14
N GLY A 945 17.73 -3.90 15.18
CA GLY A 945 16.95 -3.42 14.05
C GLY A 945 16.83 -1.91 14.02
N GLY A 946 16.80 -1.38 12.80
CA GLY A 946 16.69 0.04 12.48
C GLY A 946 18.06 0.67 12.22
N TYR A 947 18.19 1.24 11.02
CA TYR A 947 19.47 1.66 10.47
C TYR A 947 19.76 3.10 10.86
N ASP A 948 18.76 3.96 10.70
CA ASP A 948 18.88 5.39 10.95
C ASP A 948 18.77 5.70 12.46
N MET A 949 19.50 6.71 12.92
CA MET A 949 19.72 7.11 14.33
C MET A 949 20.74 6.32 15.17
N ASN A 950 20.85 4.98 15.05
CA ASN A 950 21.73 4.17 15.94
C ASN A 950 22.61 3.17 15.18
N HIS A 951 23.51 3.65 14.34
CA HIS A 951 24.36 2.80 13.52
C HIS A 951 25.39 2.01 14.34
N PHE A 952 25.42 0.68 14.20
CA PHE A 952 26.53 -0.14 14.69
C PHE A 952 27.83 0.19 13.94
N GLY A 953 28.93 0.33 14.66
CA GLY A 953 30.25 0.65 14.12
C GLY A 953 31.33 0.70 15.21
N VAL A 954 32.50 1.23 14.86
CA VAL A 954 33.64 1.32 15.80
C VAL A 954 33.31 2.18 17.03
N ALA A 955 32.53 3.26 16.84
CA ALA A 955 32.18 4.21 17.89
C ALA A 955 30.82 3.96 18.58
N SER A 956 29.99 3.05 18.06
CA SER A 956 28.64 2.81 18.59
C SER A 956 28.26 1.34 18.53
N GLN A 957 27.63 0.85 19.59
CA GLN A 957 27.11 -0.52 19.69
C GLN A 957 25.72 -0.69 19.07
N GLY A 958 25.17 0.35 18.45
CA GLY A 958 23.82 0.36 17.90
C GLY A 958 22.73 0.45 18.98
N LYS A 959 21.48 0.11 18.62
CA LYS A 959 20.37 0.03 19.57
C LYS A 959 20.64 -1.14 20.54
N LEU A 960 20.42 -0.92 21.85
CA LEU A 960 20.61 -1.92 22.90
C LEU A 960 19.36 -2.10 23.79
N ILE A 961 18.26 -1.42 23.44
CA ILE A 961 17.00 -1.45 24.17
C ILE A 961 16.14 -2.59 23.63
N GLU A 962 15.42 -3.28 24.53
CA GLU A 962 14.48 -4.37 24.19
C GLU A 962 13.35 -3.86 23.26
N LYS A 963 12.79 -4.75 22.43
CA LYS A 963 11.63 -4.41 21.59
C LYS A 963 10.40 -4.24 22.50
N LYS A 964 9.63 -3.16 22.31
CA LYS A 964 8.31 -3.01 22.93
C LYS A 964 7.34 -4.04 22.34
N ASN A 965 6.83 -4.95 23.16
CA ASN A 965 5.79 -5.90 22.76
C ASN A 965 4.41 -5.21 22.86
N VAL A 966 4.08 -4.38 21.86
CA VAL A 966 2.89 -3.50 21.84
C VAL A 966 1.58 -4.27 22.07
N ALA A 967 1.31 -5.34 21.30
CA ALA A 967 0.09 -6.14 21.48
C ALA A 967 -0.02 -6.72 22.90
N GLU A 968 1.09 -7.23 23.46
CA GLU A 968 1.08 -7.78 24.81
C GLU A 968 0.75 -6.75 25.88
N ALA A 969 1.11 -5.47 25.68
CA ALA A 969 0.80 -4.41 26.64
C ALA A 969 -0.71 -4.27 26.86
N PHE A 970 -1.52 -4.49 25.82
CA PHE A 970 -2.99 -4.41 25.89
C PHE A 970 -3.64 -5.63 26.55
N THR A 971 -2.86 -6.70 26.79
CA THR A 971 -3.34 -7.87 27.55
C THR A 971 -3.17 -7.68 29.07
N SER A 972 -2.65 -6.52 29.51
CA SER A 972 -2.27 -6.28 30.90
C SER A 972 -2.61 -4.84 31.31
N GLY A 973 -3.88 -4.58 31.63
CA GLY A 973 -4.35 -3.29 32.16
C GLY A 973 -5.39 -2.55 31.33
N HIS A 974 -5.82 -3.08 30.19
CA HIS A 974 -6.76 -2.41 29.26
C HIS A 974 -8.17 -3.02 29.23
N GLY A 975 -8.61 -3.62 30.33
CA GLY A 975 -9.88 -4.33 30.40
C GLY A 975 -9.83 -5.66 29.66
N SER A 976 -10.76 -5.89 28.74
CA SER A 976 -10.87 -7.15 27.98
C SER A 976 -10.94 -6.89 26.47
N PRO A 977 -9.90 -6.32 25.83
CA PRO A 977 -9.89 -6.21 24.38
C PRO A 977 -9.59 -7.57 23.74
N PHE A 978 -10.06 -7.78 22.50
CA PHE A 978 -9.53 -8.86 21.67
C PHE A 978 -8.17 -8.42 21.13
N VAL A 979 -7.12 -9.25 21.27
CA VAL A 979 -5.78 -8.92 20.80
C VAL A 979 -5.21 -10.06 19.97
N ALA A 980 -4.68 -9.78 18.79
CA ALA A 980 -4.01 -10.78 17.96
C ALA A 980 -2.68 -10.25 17.41
N GLN A 981 -1.60 -11.01 17.62
CA GLN A 981 -0.33 -10.82 16.94
C GLN A 981 -0.20 -11.92 15.89
N VAL A 982 -0.30 -11.58 14.61
CA VAL A 982 -0.49 -12.52 13.49
C VAL A 982 0.24 -12.03 12.24
N SER A 983 0.35 -12.82 11.17
CA SER A 983 1.03 -12.39 9.95
C SER A 983 0.64 -13.22 8.72
N MET A 984 1.25 -12.91 7.57
CA MET A 984 1.19 -13.78 6.39
C MET A 984 1.93 -15.12 6.53
N ALA A 985 2.62 -15.36 7.66
CA ALA A 985 3.20 -16.68 7.95
C ALA A 985 2.13 -17.78 8.04
N ASN A 986 0.90 -17.42 8.42
CA ASN A 986 -0.26 -18.30 8.40
C ASN A 986 -1.54 -17.50 8.08
N ALA A 987 -1.87 -17.40 6.79
CA ALA A 987 -3.03 -16.64 6.34
C ALA A 987 -4.37 -17.18 6.88
N ALA A 988 -4.50 -18.49 7.10
CA ALA A 988 -5.72 -19.07 7.64
C ALA A 988 -5.98 -18.57 9.08
N LYS A 989 -4.94 -18.58 9.92
CA LYS A 989 -4.99 -18.03 11.28
C LYS A 989 -5.25 -16.52 11.27
N LEU A 990 -4.61 -15.77 10.35
CA LEU A 990 -4.88 -14.33 10.20
C LEU A 990 -6.37 -14.06 9.91
N TYR A 991 -6.93 -14.73 8.89
CA TYR A 991 -8.33 -14.55 8.51
C TYR A 991 -9.28 -14.93 9.64
N LYS A 992 -8.99 -16.03 10.36
CA LYS A 992 -9.80 -16.43 11.50
C LYS A 992 -9.72 -15.42 12.64
N ALA A 993 -8.53 -14.92 12.97
CA ALA A 993 -8.39 -13.88 14.00
C ALA A 993 -9.15 -12.59 13.62
N MET A 994 -9.09 -12.19 12.35
CA MET A 994 -9.85 -11.03 11.85
C MET A 994 -11.37 -11.25 11.97
N LEU A 995 -11.88 -12.43 11.59
CA LEU A 995 -13.29 -12.77 11.76
C LEU A 995 -13.71 -12.78 13.24
N ASP A 996 -12.92 -13.40 14.11
CA ASP A 996 -13.20 -13.44 15.54
C ASP A 996 -13.23 -12.04 16.16
N GLY A 997 -12.34 -11.15 15.73
CA GLY A 997 -12.33 -9.75 16.16
C GLY A 997 -13.47 -8.91 15.56
N LEU A 998 -13.94 -9.23 14.35
CA LEU A 998 -15.14 -8.61 13.75
C LEU A 998 -16.42 -9.01 14.48
N GLU A 999 -16.51 -10.26 14.96
CA GLU A 999 -17.60 -10.72 15.82
C GLU A 999 -17.51 -10.21 17.26
N TYR A 1000 -16.32 -9.82 17.69
CA TYR A 1000 -16.09 -9.40 19.07
C TYR A 1000 -16.88 -8.13 19.42
N ARG A 1001 -17.71 -8.20 20.47
CA ARG A 1001 -18.44 -7.07 21.07
C ARG A 1001 -17.51 -6.22 21.94
N GLY A 1002 -16.48 -5.68 21.31
CA GLY A 1002 -15.53 -4.76 21.91
C GLY A 1002 -14.46 -4.35 20.90
N THR A 1003 -13.46 -3.60 21.38
CA THR A 1003 -12.32 -3.21 20.55
C THR A 1003 -11.47 -4.45 20.26
N ALA A 1004 -11.10 -4.62 18.99
CA ALA A 1004 -10.10 -5.61 18.59
C ALA A 1004 -8.80 -4.91 18.16
N PHE A 1005 -7.65 -5.41 18.60
CA PHE A 1005 -6.33 -4.92 18.19
C PHE A 1005 -5.55 -6.03 17.49
N PHE A 1006 -5.04 -5.74 16.31
CA PHE A 1006 -4.25 -6.62 15.47
C PHE A 1006 -2.86 -6.02 15.28
N GLN A 1007 -1.81 -6.72 15.72
CA GLN A 1007 -0.43 -6.43 15.34
C GLN A 1007 0.01 -7.42 14.27
N ALA A 1008 0.27 -6.93 13.07
CA ALA A 1008 0.65 -7.75 11.94
C ALA A 1008 2.06 -7.45 11.45
N TYR A 1009 2.94 -8.46 11.44
CA TYR A 1009 4.28 -8.27 10.87
C TYR A 1009 4.18 -8.10 9.37
N THR A 1010 4.88 -7.08 8.87
CA THR A 1010 4.88 -6.70 7.46
C THR A 1010 6.32 -6.44 7.02
N THR A 1011 6.76 -7.19 6.03
CA THR A 1011 8.10 -7.03 5.47
C THR A 1011 8.19 -5.72 4.68
N CYS A 1012 9.26 -4.97 4.93
CA CYS A 1012 9.59 -3.75 4.21
C CYS A 1012 10.84 -4.00 3.37
N GLN A 1013 10.66 -4.21 2.06
CA GLN A 1013 11.74 -4.55 1.12
C GLN A 1013 12.97 -3.63 1.27
N PRO A 1014 12.85 -2.29 1.16
CA PRO A 1014 14.01 -1.41 1.23
C PRO A 1014 14.66 -1.37 2.61
N GLU A 1015 13.87 -1.30 3.69
CA GLU A 1015 14.43 -1.06 5.03
C GLU A 1015 14.91 -2.34 5.72
N HIS A 1016 14.35 -3.50 5.35
CA HIS A 1016 14.86 -4.80 5.79
C HIS A 1016 16.01 -5.27 4.90
N GLY A 1017 16.12 -4.74 3.68
CA GLY A 1017 17.14 -5.10 2.71
C GLY A 1017 16.93 -6.52 2.18
N VAL A 1018 15.70 -6.80 1.74
CA VAL A 1018 15.28 -8.10 1.19
C VAL A 1018 14.69 -7.94 -0.22
N GLY A 1019 14.67 -9.03 -0.99
CA GLY A 1019 14.10 -9.05 -2.35
C GLY A 1019 12.60 -8.73 -2.38
N ASP A 1020 12.12 -8.26 -3.53
CA ASP A 1020 10.70 -7.88 -3.73
C ASP A 1020 9.74 -9.09 -3.66
N ASN A 1021 10.25 -10.33 -3.70
CA ASN A 1021 9.51 -11.59 -3.61
C ASN A 1021 9.59 -12.30 -2.25
N MET A 1022 10.07 -11.62 -1.20
CA MET A 1022 10.44 -12.26 0.07
C MET A 1022 9.45 -12.03 1.22
N SER A 1023 8.30 -11.39 1.01
CA SER A 1023 7.43 -10.95 2.10
C SER A 1023 6.84 -12.10 2.92
N ALA A 1024 6.27 -13.12 2.28
CA ALA A 1024 5.68 -14.26 2.99
C ALA A 1024 6.74 -15.10 3.70
N ASP A 1025 7.91 -15.28 3.08
CA ASP A 1025 8.99 -16.07 3.66
C ASP A 1025 9.62 -15.35 4.86
N GLN A 1026 9.81 -14.03 4.80
CA GLN A 1026 10.27 -13.25 5.95
C GLN A 1026 9.24 -13.27 7.10
N ALA A 1027 7.94 -13.21 6.80
CA ALA A 1027 6.92 -13.38 7.84
C ALA A 1027 7.03 -14.73 8.56
N LYS A 1028 7.27 -15.83 7.82
CA LYS A 1028 7.50 -17.17 8.41
C LYS A 1028 8.77 -17.17 9.26
N MET A 1029 9.89 -16.68 8.72
CA MET A 1029 11.17 -16.66 9.43
C MET A 1029 11.11 -15.84 10.72
N VAL A 1030 10.43 -14.69 10.72
CA VAL A 1030 10.25 -13.86 11.91
C VAL A 1030 9.44 -14.56 13.00
N ARG A 1031 8.35 -15.25 12.64
CA ARG A 1031 7.56 -16.06 13.58
C ARG A 1031 8.42 -17.20 14.15
N ASP A 1032 9.08 -17.93 13.28
CA ASP A 1032 9.78 -19.17 13.63
C ASP A 1032 11.05 -18.88 14.45
N ALA A 1033 11.73 -17.77 14.18
CA ALA A 1033 12.88 -17.27 14.93
C ALA A 1033 12.51 -16.53 16.23
N ARG A 1034 11.23 -16.46 16.61
CA ARG A 1034 10.74 -15.67 17.76
C ARG A 1034 11.00 -14.16 17.67
N GLY A 1035 11.25 -13.63 16.47
CA GLY A 1035 11.32 -12.19 16.24
C GLY A 1035 9.97 -11.51 16.51
N MET A 1036 8.88 -12.14 16.05
CA MET A 1036 7.49 -11.79 16.39
C MET A 1036 6.61 -13.06 16.39
N PRO A 1037 6.56 -13.82 17.50
CA PRO A 1037 5.76 -15.05 17.58
C PRO A 1037 4.26 -14.73 17.49
N GLU A 1038 3.44 -15.64 16.98
CA GLU A 1038 2.01 -15.38 16.80
C GLU A 1038 1.19 -15.76 18.03
N PHE A 1039 0.23 -14.92 18.45
CA PHE A 1039 -0.73 -15.28 19.49
C PHE A 1039 -2.09 -14.64 19.25
N VAL A 1040 -3.13 -15.21 19.86
CA VAL A 1040 -4.45 -14.59 19.99
C VAL A 1040 -4.83 -14.59 21.46
N PHE A 1041 -5.25 -13.45 21.98
CA PHE A 1041 -5.90 -13.27 23.27
C PHE A 1041 -7.37 -12.96 23.01
N ASN A 1042 -8.24 -13.93 23.27
CA ASN A 1042 -9.68 -13.82 23.05
C ASN A 1042 -10.42 -13.99 24.39
N PRO A 1043 -10.91 -12.90 25.01
CA PRO A 1043 -11.58 -12.97 26.31
C PRO A 1043 -12.93 -13.72 26.27
N ARG A 1044 -13.47 -14.04 25.09
CA ARG A 1044 -14.66 -14.91 24.97
C ARG A 1044 -14.37 -16.37 25.35
N ARG A 1045 -13.10 -16.78 25.44
CA ARG A 1045 -12.70 -18.17 25.72
C ARG A 1045 -12.65 -18.50 27.22
N GLY A 1046 -12.51 -17.50 28.08
CA GLY A 1046 -12.45 -17.65 29.53
C GLY A 1046 -11.95 -16.39 30.23
N GLU A 1047 -11.97 -16.41 31.56
CA GLU A 1047 -11.63 -15.26 32.40
C GLU A 1047 -10.13 -15.20 32.73
N THR A 1048 -9.44 -16.34 32.69
CA THR A 1048 -8.00 -16.40 32.98
C THR A 1048 -7.17 -16.20 31.71
N SER A 1049 -5.93 -15.69 31.88
CA SER A 1049 -4.99 -15.59 30.77
C SER A 1049 -4.77 -16.92 30.06
N GLN A 1050 -4.71 -18.04 30.80
CA GLN A 1050 -4.46 -19.36 30.22
C GLN A 1050 -5.59 -19.83 29.29
N GLU A 1051 -6.84 -19.47 29.59
CA GLU A 1051 -8.00 -19.77 28.74
C GLU A 1051 -8.08 -18.84 27.52
N ALA A 1052 -7.74 -17.56 27.72
CA ALA A 1052 -7.86 -16.54 26.69
C ALA A 1052 -6.71 -16.57 25.65
N PHE A 1053 -5.50 -16.96 26.04
CA PHE A 1053 -4.32 -17.00 25.16
C PHE A 1053 -4.25 -18.27 24.29
N ASP A 1054 -3.87 -18.09 23.03
CA ASP A 1054 -3.66 -19.16 22.06
C ASP A 1054 -2.37 -18.96 21.26
N LEU A 1055 -1.43 -19.88 21.47
CA LEU A 1055 -0.11 -19.89 20.83
C LEU A 1055 -0.03 -20.86 19.64
N LYS A 1056 -1.13 -21.51 19.24
CA LYS A 1056 -1.14 -22.45 18.10
C LYS A 1056 -0.68 -21.76 16.83
N GLY A 1057 0.13 -22.43 16.02
CA GLY A 1057 0.69 -21.88 14.77
C GLY A 1057 2.16 -21.47 14.88
N ASN A 1058 2.71 -21.33 16.09
CA ASN A 1058 4.15 -21.33 16.27
C ASN A 1058 4.68 -22.78 16.28
N PRO A 1059 5.83 -23.06 15.66
CA PRO A 1059 6.43 -24.40 15.76
C PRO A 1059 7.13 -24.59 17.11
N SER A 1060 7.28 -25.83 17.60
CA SER A 1060 7.95 -26.17 18.87
C SER A 1060 7.50 -25.31 20.07
N ILE A 1061 6.18 -25.29 20.33
CA ILE A 1061 5.54 -24.36 21.27
C ILE A 1061 6.08 -24.46 22.71
N ASP A 1062 6.58 -25.62 23.14
CA ASP A 1062 7.10 -25.91 24.48
C ASP A 1062 8.62 -25.75 24.64
N ARG A 1063 9.29 -25.20 23.61
CA ARG A 1063 10.74 -24.99 23.52
C ARG A 1063 11.07 -23.51 23.35
N ASP A 1064 12.32 -23.13 23.59
CA ASP A 1064 12.81 -21.76 23.38
C ASP A 1064 12.80 -21.37 21.90
N TRP A 1065 13.20 -22.30 21.03
CA TRP A 1065 13.40 -22.08 19.61
C TRP A 1065 12.69 -23.15 18.77
N TRP A 1066 12.50 -22.88 17.49
CA TRP A 1066 11.99 -23.90 16.57
C TRP A 1066 13.05 -24.98 16.34
N ARG A 1067 12.74 -26.23 16.70
CA ARG A 1067 13.60 -27.38 16.41
C ARG A 1067 13.27 -27.94 15.03
N THR A 1068 14.22 -27.90 14.12
CA THR A 1068 14.09 -28.38 12.74
C THR A 1068 15.38 -29.04 12.26
N LYS A 1069 15.44 -29.47 10.99
CA LYS A 1069 16.58 -30.20 10.42
C LYS A 1069 17.18 -29.45 9.25
N TYR A 1070 18.51 -29.49 9.11
CA TYR A 1070 19.17 -29.07 7.87
C TYR A 1070 18.77 -30.02 6.75
N SER A 1071 18.37 -29.50 5.60
CA SER A 1071 17.95 -30.33 4.46
C SER A 1071 19.08 -31.18 3.90
N THR A 1072 20.32 -30.66 3.94
CA THR A 1072 21.51 -31.35 3.42
C THR A 1072 22.02 -32.48 4.31
N THR A 1073 22.05 -32.29 5.64
CA THR A 1073 22.66 -33.26 6.57
C THR A 1073 21.64 -34.07 7.37
N GLY A 1074 20.40 -33.61 7.48
CA GLY A 1074 19.38 -34.19 8.35
C GLY A 1074 19.61 -33.98 9.85
N GLU A 1075 20.65 -33.23 10.24
CA GLU A 1075 21.00 -32.91 11.63
C GLU A 1075 19.97 -31.93 12.22
N ASP A 1076 19.54 -32.18 13.46
CA ASP A 1076 18.68 -31.28 14.22
C ASP A 1076 19.40 -29.98 14.59
N TYR A 1077 18.72 -28.85 14.49
CA TYR A 1077 19.19 -27.56 14.99
C TYR A 1077 18.03 -26.68 15.47
N ASN A 1078 18.36 -25.63 16.20
CA ASN A 1078 17.40 -24.61 16.60
C ASN A 1078 17.43 -23.44 15.62
N PHE A 1079 16.32 -23.19 14.94
CA PHE A 1079 16.15 -21.98 14.15
C PHE A 1079 15.78 -20.82 15.09
N GLY A 1080 16.52 -19.71 14.99
CA GLY A 1080 16.47 -18.59 15.93
C GLY A 1080 16.91 -17.28 15.28
N VAL A 1081 16.98 -16.20 16.06
CA VAL A 1081 17.17 -14.85 15.51
C VAL A 1081 18.45 -14.67 14.68
N GLY A 1082 19.52 -15.40 14.97
CA GLY A 1082 20.73 -15.38 14.15
C GLY A 1082 20.49 -15.93 12.73
N HIS A 1083 19.72 -17.01 12.62
CA HIS A 1083 19.36 -17.64 11.34
C HIS A 1083 18.40 -16.77 10.52
N TRP A 1084 17.49 -16.05 11.18
CA TRP A 1084 16.69 -15.05 10.49
C TRP A 1084 17.55 -13.84 10.08
N ALA A 1085 18.44 -13.36 10.95
CA ALA A 1085 19.19 -12.13 10.71
C ALA A 1085 20.12 -12.19 9.50
N ILE A 1086 20.67 -13.35 9.14
CA ILE A 1086 21.48 -13.50 7.92
C ILE A 1086 20.70 -13.31 6.62
N THR A 1087 19.36 -13.33 6.69
CA THR A 1087 18.49 -13.17 5.52
C THR A 1087 18.05 -11.72 5.27
N GLU A 1088 18.36 -10.79 6.18
CA GLU A 1088 17.98 -9.38 6.08
C GLU A 1088 19.21 -8.46 6.08
N GLY A 1089 19.29 -7.57 5.08
CA GLY A 1089 20.39 -6.62 4.92
C GLY A 1089 20.57 -5.67 6.12
N ARG A 1090 19.51 -5.40 6.89
CA ARG A 1090 19.60 -4.52 8.08
C ARG A 1090 20.51 -5.06 9.20
N PHE A 1091 20.75 -6.37 9.26
CA PHE A 1091 21.62 -6.97 10.28
C PHE A 1091 23.05 -7.25 9.81
N ARG A 1092 23.41 -6.93 8.56
CA ARG A 1092 24.70 -7.29 7.94
C ARG A 1092 25.95 -6.91 8.73
N LYS A 1093 25.88 -5.89 9.59
CA LYS A 1093 27.03 -5.46 10.39
C LYS A 1093 27.26 -6.32 11.65
N HIS A 1094 26.27 -7.11 12.03
CA HIS A 1094 26.30 -8.01 13.19
C HIS A 1094 26.74 -9.44 12.82
N VAL A 1095 26.98 -9.71 11.54
CA VAL A 1095 27.28 -11.02 10.99
C VAL A 1095 28.52 -10.93 10.09
N LYS A 1096 29.46 -11.85 10.23
CA LYS A 1096 30.63 -11.99 9.36
C LYS A 1096 30.76 -13.41 8.86
N ALA A 1097 30.80 -13.61 7.55
CA ALA A 1097 31.12 -14.92 6.98
C ALA A 1097 32.53 -15.34 7.41
N ILE A 1098 32.68 -16.59 7.83
CA ILE A 1098 33.94 -17.21 8.26
C ILE A 1098 34.09 -18.58 7.61
N LYS A 1099 35.31 -19.13 7.62
CA LYS A 1099 35.53 -20.51 7.20
C LYS A 1099 35.17 -21.47 8.33
N GLU A 1100 34.91 -22.72 7.98
CA GLU A 1100 34.66 -23.79 8.96
C GLU A 1100 35.83 -23.96 9.94
N GLU A 1101 37.06 -23.90 9.46
CA GLU A 1101 38.27 -24.01 10.31
C GLU A 1101 38.35 -22.93 11.40
N ASP A 1102 37.73 -21.76 11.18
CA ASP A 1102 37.71 -20.66 12.15
C ASP A 1102 36.74 -20.92 13.31
N THR A 1103 35.79 -21.84 13.16
CA THR A 1103 34.81 -22.14 14.21
C THR A 1103 35.45 -22.82 15.43
N ALA A 1104 36.62 -23.45 15.27
CA ALA A 1104 37.37 -24.05 16.38
C ALA A 1104 37.79 -23.04 17.46
N LYS A 1105 37.81 -21.75 17.14
CA LYS A 1105 38.16 -20.64 18.05
C LYS A 1105 36.92 -19.93 18.63
N LEU A 1106 35.72 -20.34 18.25
CA LEU A 1106 34.47 -19.66 18.56
C LEU A 1106 33.48 -20.62 19.24
N THR A 1107 32.55 -20.08 20.02
CA THR A 1107 31.47 -20.88 20.64
C THR A 1107 30.23 -20.86 19.76
N LEU A 1108 29.54 -22.01 19.59
CA LEU A 1108 28.24 -21.97 18.91
C LEU A 1108 27.27 -21.10 19.73
N MET A 1109 26.51 -20.23 19.07
CA MET A 1109 25.61 -19.30 19.75
C MET A 1109 24.61 -20.01 20.67
N ASP A 1110 24.03 -21.14 20.23
CA ASP A 1110 23.10 -21.95 21.03
C ASP A 1110 23.74 -22.46 22.32
N ASP A 1111 24.97 -22.95 22.23
CA ASP A 1111 25.75 -23.44 23.37
C ASP A 1111 26.03 -22.30 24.36
N GLN A 1112 26.37 -21.11 23.85
CA GLN A 1112 26.57 -19.91 24.67
C GLN A 1112 25.29 -19.47 25.40
N LEU A 1113 24.12 -19.59 24.75
CA LEU A 1113 22.83 -19.17 25.34
C LEU A 1113 22.46 -19.97 26.60
N CYS A 1114 22.94 -21.22 26.74
CA CYS A 1114 22.72 -22.03 27.94
C CYS A 1114 23.30 -21.39 29.21
N PHE A 1115 24.39 -20.61 29.07
CA PHE A 1115 25.09 -19.97 30.20
C PHE A 1115 24.58 -18.58 30.59
N ILE A 1116 23.63 -18.03 29.83
CA ILE A 1116 23.17 -16.65 29.99
C ILE A 1116 21.74 -16.64 30.51
N THR A 1117 21.50 -15.88 31.56
CA THR A 1117 20.17 -15.53 32.06
C THR A 1117 19.88 -14.04 31.83
N GLN A 1118 18.62 -13.63 32.02
CA GLN A 1118 18.30 -12.20 31.99
C GLN A 1118 18.98 -11.44 33.15
N ASP A 1119 19.14 -12.08 34.32
CA ASP A 1119 19.84 -11.50 35.48
C ASP A 1119 21.30 -11.14 35.13
N ASP A 1120 21.97 -12.00 34.36
CA ASP A 1120 23.33 -11.75 33.89
C ASP A 1120 23.40 -10.55 32.93
N VAL A 1121 22.35 -10.31 32.13
CA VAL A 1121 22.26 -9.13 31.25
C VAL A 1121 22.04 -7.86 32.07
N ILE A 1122 21.12 -7.89 33.04
CA ILE A 1122 20.79 -6.76 33.94
C ILE A 1122 22.04 -6.31 34.72
N HIS A 1123 22.77 -7.27 35.29
CA HIS A 1123 23.99 -7.01 36.04
C HIS A 1123 25.25 -6.87 35.17
N ARG A 1124 25.09 -6.82 33.84
CA ARG A 1124 26.19 -6.67 32.86
C ARG A 1124 27.29 -7.73 32.99
N ARG A 1125 27.00 -8.90 33.56
CA ARG A 1125 27.95 -10.01 33.70
C ARG A 1125 28.36 -10.60 32.36
N VAL A 1126 27.55 -10.41 31.32
CA VAL A 1126 27.89 -10.75 29.92
C VAL A 1126 29.12 -9.99 29.37
N PHE A 1127 29.57 -8.93 30.06
CA PHE A 1127 30.76 -8.15 29.73
C PHE A 1127 31.97 -8.51 30.60
N ASP A 1128 31.80 -9.28 31.66
CA ASP A 1128 32.85 -9.66 32.60
C ASP A 1128 33.54 -10.96 32.14
N PRO A 1129 34.83 -10.93 31.73
CA PRO A 1129 35.55 -12.11 31.28
C PRO A 1129 35.63 -13.26 32.29
N GLN A 1130 35.44 -12.98 33.58
CA GLN A 1130 35.51 -13.99 34.66
C GLN A 1130 34.19 -14.72 34.88
N HIS A 1131 33.07 -14.17 34.38
CA HIS A 1131 31.75 -14.74 34.60
C HIS A 1131 31.40 -15.81 33.56
N ARG A 1132 30.63 -16.84 33.94
CA ARG A 1132 30.20 -17.92 33.03
C ARG A 1132 29.42 -17.42 31.80
N SER A 1133 28.75 -16.28 31.94
CA SER A 1133 27.91 -15.67 30.89
C SER A 1133 28.69 -14.74 29.96
N PHE A 1134 30.01 -14.60 30.11
CA PHE A 1134 30.82 -13.71 29.26
C PHE A 1134 30.64 -14.03 27.78
N VAL A 1135 30.42 -12.99 26.98
CA VAL A 1135 30.32 -13.11 25.52
C VAL A 1135 31.43 -12.26 24.88
N PRO A 1136 32.47 -12.85 24.28
CA PRO A 1136 33.43 -12.10 23.49
C PRO A 1136 32.74 -11.51 22.25
N ASN A 1137 33.10 -10.29 21.84
CA ASN A 1137 32.52 -9.70 20.63
C ASN A 1137 33.02 -10.44 19.39
N PHE A 1138 32.10 -10.90 18.52
CA PHE A 1138 32.43 -11.85 17.45
C PHE A 1138 33.09 -13.14 17.95
N GLY A 1139 32.86 -13.51 19.21
CA GLY A 1139 33.34 -14.77 19.83
C GLY A 1139 32.37 -15.95 19.69
N CYS A 1140 31.17 -15.70 19.17
CA CYS A 1140 30.18 -16.73 18.89
C CYS A 1140 29.95 -16.88 17.38
N TYR A 1141 29.47 -18.04 16.97
CA TYR A 1141 29.08 -18.28 15.57
C TYR A 1141 27.75 -19.01 15.46
N ILE A 1142 27.15 -18.93 14.27
CA ILE A 1142 26.04 -19.79 13.83
C ILE A 1142 26.46 -20.54 12.57
N LYS A 1143 25.78 -21.66 12.29
CA LYS A 1143 25.90 -22.37 11.01
C LYS A 1143 24.53 -22.41 10.32
N ALA A 1144 24.49 -22.16 9.03
CA ALA A 1144 23.26 -22.09 8.25
C ALA A 1144 23.44 -22.75 6.88
N GLU A 1145 22.36 -23.27 6.31
CA GLU A 1145 22.35 -23.82 4.96
C GLU A 1145 21.92 -22.74 3.97
N GLU A 1146 22.78 -22.43 3.00
CA GLU A 1146 22.50 -21.50 1.91
C GLU A 1146 22.74 -22.19 0.58
N HIS A 1147 21.71 -22.26 -0.27
CA HIS A 1147 21.77 -22.88 -1.58
C HIS A 1147 22.35 -24.32 -1.55
N GLY A 1148 21.92 -25.12 -0.57
CA GLY A 1148 22.37 -26.50 -0.39
C GLY A 1148 23.80 -26.65 0.11
N LYS A 1149 24.41 -25.58 0.66
CA LYS A 1149 25.76 -25.60 1.24
C LYS A 1149 25.75 -25.06 2.66
N MET A 1150 26.48 -25.73 3.55
CA MET A 1150 26.71 -25.23 4.90
C MET A 1150 27.65 -24.03 4.88
N ARG A 1151 27.26 -22.98 5.60
CA ARG A 1151 28.02 -21.76 5.80
C ARG A 1151 28.08 -21.40 7.27
N TYR A 1152 29.15 -20.71 7.64
CA TYR A 1152 29.48 -20.36 9.01
C TYR A 1152 29.60 -18.84 9.15
N TYR A 1153 29.02 -18.31 10.23
CA TYR A 1153 28.96 -16.88 10.46
C TYR A 1153 29.34 -16.54 11.90
N ALA A 1154 30.39 -15.75 12.08
CA ALA A 1154 30.67 -15.12 13.37
C ALA A 1154 29.63 -14.00 13.63
N VAL A 1155 29.10 -13.95 14.85
CA VAL A 1155 28.04 -13.01 15.24
C VAL A 1155 28.51 -12.07 16.34
N SER A 1156 28.09 -10.81 16.29
CA SER A 1156 28.46 -9.82 17.31
C SER A 1156 27.88 -10.17 18.68
N ARG A 1157 28.46 -9.62 19.76
CA ARG A 1157 27.93 -9.80 21.13
C ARG A 1157 26.44 -9.42 21.22
N GLN A 1158 26.06 -8.34 20.56
CA GLN A 1158 24.70 -7.82 20.55
C GLN A 1158 23.71 -8.82 19.91
N MET A 1159 24.13 -9.64 18.94
CA MET A 1159 23.28 -10.72 18.41
C MET A 1159 22.96 -11.78 19.46
N VAL A 1160 23.92 -12.13 20.31
CA VAL A 1160 23.68 -13.04 21.43
C VAL A 1160 22.70 -12.41 22.43
N LEU A 1161 22.86 -11.11 22.74
CA LEU A 1161 21.93 -10.40 23.63
C LEU A 1161 20.52 -10.29 23.06
N PHE A 1162 20.41 -10.08 21.74
CA PHE A 1162 19.13 -10.08 21.04
C PHE A 1162 18.44 -11.45 21.14
N ALA A 1163 19.19 -12.55 21.01
CA ALA A 1163 18.65 -13.89 21.21
C ALA A 1163 18.17 -14.13 22.65
N VAL A 1164 18.91 -13.64 23.66
CA VAL A 1164 18.48 -13.71 25.08
C VAL A 1164 17.17 -12.96 25.30
N GLU A 1165 17.06 -11.76 24.72
CA GLU A 1165 15.90 -10.89 24.84
C GLU A 1165 14.64 -11.49 24.18
N ARG A 1166 14.75 -12.05 22.98
CA ARG A 1166 13.61 -12.75 22.33
C ARG A 1166 13.24 -14.05 23.02
N ARG A 1167 14.22 -14.82 23.53
CA ARG A 1167 13.95 -16.00 24.35
C ARG A 1167 13.16 -15.66 25.62
N LYS A 1168 13.52 -14.57 26.31
CA LYS A 1168 12.79 -14.07 27.49
C LYS A 1168 11.35 -13.73 27.11
N ALA A 1169 11.14 -12.93 26.07
CA ALA A 1169 9.80 -12.56 25.62
C ALA A 1169 8.92 -13.79 25.30
N TRP A 1170 9.48 -14.78 24.61
CA TRP A 1170 8.79 -16.03 24.30
C TRP A 1170 8.42 -16.83 25.56
N ARG A 1171 9.33 -16.98 26.52
CA ARG A 1171 9.07 -17.64 27.82
C ARG A 1171 7.96 -16.95 28.61
N MET A 1172 7.90 -15.62 28.58
CA MET A 1172 6.82 -14.86 29.23
C MET A 1172 5.47 -15.13 28.57
N LEU A 1173 5.43 -15.18 27.23
CA LEU A 1173 4.21 -15.48 26.48
C LEU A 1173 3.73 -16.92 26.72
N GLN A 1174 4.64 -17.90 26.74
CA GLN A 1174 4.34 -19.28 27.11
C GLN A 1174 3.73 -19.38 28.51
N SER A 1175 4.32 -18.69 29.50
CA SER A 1175 3.82 -18.64 30.86
C SER A 1175 2.39 -18.09 30.94
N LYS A 1176 2.10 -16.98 30.24
CA LYS A 1176 0.74 -16.40 30.16
C LYS A 1176 -0.28 -17.38 29.58
N ALA A 1177 0.12 -18.20 28.61
CA ALA A 1177 -0.70 -19.20 27.96
C ALA A 1177 -0.73 -20.57 28.68
N GLY A 1178 -0.10 -20.69 29.86
CA GLY A 1178 -0.05 -21.96 30.61
C GLY A 1178 0.85 -23.04 29.97
N VAL A 1179 1.74 -22.66 29.06
CA VAL A 1179 2.71 -23.57 28.42
C VAL A 1179 4.00 -23.63 29.24
N VAL A 1180 4.37 -24.83 29.68
CA VAL A 1180 5.64 -25.07 30.38
C VAL A 1180 6.78 -25.15 29.36
N ASN A 1181 7.78 -24.26 29.49
CA ASN A 1181 8.97 -24.29 28.65
C ASN A 1181 10.01 -25.27 29.21
N LYS A 1182 10.30 -26.34 28.45
CA LYS A 1182 11.23 -27.41 28.85
C LYS A 1182 12.68 -26.95 28.88
N ASP A 1183 13.08 -26.11 27.94
CA ASP A 1183 14.44 -25.56 27.86
C ASP A 1183 14.75 -24.66 29.06
N TYR A 1184 13.77 -23.89 29.53
CA TYR A 1184 13.93 -23.06 30.72
C TYR A 1184 14.13 -23.88 31.99
N ALA A 1185 13.32 -24.93 32.18
CA ALA A 1185 13.45 -25.82 33.33
C ALA A 1185 14.82 -26.52 33.34
N ALA A 1186 15.24 -27.06 32.18
CA ALA A 1186 16.54 -27.71 32.03
C ALA A 1186 17.71 -26.73 32.23
N GLN A 1187 17.63 -25.53 31.64
CA GLN A 1187 18.65 -24.49 31.82
C GLN A 1187 18.80 -24.10 33.29
N ARG A 1188 17.70 -23.93 34.03
CA ARG A 1188 17.76 -23.60 35.46
C ARG A 1188 18.42 -24.68 36.29
N ALA A 1189 18.08 -25.95 36.03
CA ALA A 1189 18.70 -27.08 36.72
C ALA A 1189 20.20 -27.15 36.44
N PHE A 1190 20.60 -27.02 35.16
CA PHE A 1190 21.99 -26.97 34.73
C PHE A 1190 22.78 -25.83 35.41
N LEU A 1191 22.25 -24.61 35.36
CA LEU A 1191 22.91 -23.45 35.96
C LEU A 1191 23.00 -23.56 37.48
N ALA A 1192 22.00 -24.15 38.15
CA ALA A 1192 22.06 -24.37 39.59
C ALA A 1192 23.19 -25.32 39.99
N LYS A 1193 23.45 -26.38 39.20
CA LYS A 1193 24.58 -27.30 39.43
C LYS A 1193 25.92 -26.61 39.20
N LEU A 1194 26.01 -25.81 38.13
CA LEU A 1194 27.19 -25.01 37.79
C LEU A 1194 27.52 -23.97 38.87
N ASP A 1195 26.52 -23.20 39.31
CA ASP A 1195 26.69 -22.12 40.30
C ASP A 1195 27.00 -22.67 41.71
N LYS A 1196 26.64 -23.93 42.01
CA LYS A 1196 27.06 -24.66 43.23
C LYS A 1196 28.45 -25.29 43.14
N GLY A 1197 29.09 -25.24 41.96
CA GLY A 1197 30.39 -25.89 41.72
C GLY A 1197 30.32 -27.41 41.58
N GLU A 1198 29.13 -28.00 41.39
CA GLU A 1198 28.97 -29.45 41.13
C GLU A 1198 29.54 -29.84 39.77
N ILE A 1199 29.63 -28.89 38.84
CA ILE A 1199 30.21 -29.04 37.50
C ILE A 1199 31.23 -27.91 37.29
N PRO A 1200 32.52 -28.20 37.05
CA PRO A 1200 33.49 -27.15 36.72
C PRO A 1200 33.13 -26.42 35.42
N LEU A 1201 33.30 -25.09 35.36
CA LEU A 1201 32.94 -24.28 34.18
C LEU A 1201 33.63 -24.75 32.89
N ALA A 1202 34.87 -25.23 32.97
CA ALA A 1202 35.59 -25.77 31.82
C ALA A 1202 34.93 -27.05 31.26
N ASP A 1203 34.47 -27.95 32.14
CA ASP A 1203 33.75 -29.17 31.77
C ASP A 1203 32.34 -28.85 31.25
N ALA A 1204 31.66 -27.90 31.90
CA ALA A 1204 30.37 -27.41 31.43
C ALA A 1204 30.45 -26.85 30.00
N LYS A 1205 31.51 -26.10 29.66
CA LYS A 1205 31.72 -25.53 28.32
C LYS A 1205 32.04 -26.58 27.25
N SER A 1206 32.75 -27.65 27.57
CA SER A 1206 33.11 -28.71 26.60
C SER A 1206 31.97 -29.71 26.35
N ARG A 1207 31.07 -29.89 27.33
CA ARG A 1207 29.98 -30.90 27.30
C ARG A 1207 28.57 -30.33 27.42
N VAL A 1208 28.39 -29.02 27.17
CA VAL A 1208 27.11 -28.30 27.37
C VAL A 1208 25.90 -29.02 26.77
N ARG A 1209 26.00 -29.54 25.55
CA ARG A 1209 24.88 -30.22 24.86
C ARG A 1209 24.47 -31.52 25.55
N GLU A 1210 25.45 -32.31 26.00
CA GLU A 1210 25.21 -33.56 26.72
C GLU A 1210 24.50 -33.27 28.06
N LEU A 1211 25.04 -32.30 28.82
CA LEU A 1211 24.51 -31.90 30.12
C LEU A 1211 23.09 -31.34 30.02
N ILE A 1212 22.84 -30.44 29.05
CA ILE A 1212 21.50 -29.89 28.82
C ILE A 1212 20.52 -30.96 28.33
N ALA A 1213 20.96 -31.89 27.47
CA ALA A 1213 20.12 -33.00 27.02
C ALA A 1213 19.71 -33.92 28.19
N ALA A 1214 20.61 -34.18 29.13
CA ALA A 1214 20.31 -34.93 30.34
C ALA A 1214 19.27 -34.21 31.23
N GLU A 1215 19.43 -32.90 31.45
CA GLU A 1215 18.43 -32.11 32.18
C GLU A 1215 17.08 -32.09 31.45
N LEU A 1216 17.08 -31.93 30.13
CA LEU A 1216 15.86 -31.97 29.32
C LEU A 1216 15.12 -33.31 29.41
N ALA A 1217 15.85 -34.43 29.43
CA ALA A 1217 15.26 -35.75 29.61
C ALA A 1217 14.66 -35.95 31.02
N ALA A 1218 15.13 -35.18 32.01
CA ALA A 1218 14.62 -35.21 33.38
C ALA A 1218 13.37 -34.31 33.56
N VAL A 1219 13.09 -33.38 32.65
CA VAL A 1219 11.86 -32.56 32.66
C VAL A 1219 10.68 -33.44 32.21
N LYS A 1220 9.86 -33.89 33.18
CA LYS A 1220 8.64 -34.68 32.94
C LYS A 1220 7.50 -33.82 32.41
#